data_AF-Q49526-F1
#
_entry.id   AF-Q49526-F1
#
_cell.length_a   1.000
_cell.length_b   1.000
_cell.length_c   1.000
_cell.angle_alpha   90.00
_cell.angle_beta   90.00
_cell.angle_gamma   90.00
#
_symmetry.space_group_name_H-M   'P 1'
#
loop_
_entity.id
_entity.type
_entity.pdbx_description
1 polymer ?
#
loop_
_entity_poly.entity_id
_entity_poly.type
_entity_poly.pdbx_seq_one_letter_code
_entity_poly.pdbx_strand_id
1 'polypeptide(L)'
;MNEKKKKIAIPLAILCGGLAIATTALIAIKARRHKIANQSQKENLLQNFKKLQKQLNELLGYKIVNEINVFHEQEVLQGSLKINNKSETKAIEEETLRLKDAITLLISKIKNQINQKELEFAKFNEIKDKLQEYIKNELSKQEYEHIKQNIENELNKYTPISLESTLIEIQNATNNLIKLLNESTKEKDNIDNLNAKEQLKASISQANQLLPQLSDNDSEIAKAKKSLDAEIKNANQAVASNNTASMQSAKSSLDAKVAEITKKLETFNKDKEAKFNELKQTRNQIQEFINTNKNNPNYSELISQLTSKRDSKNSVTDSSNKSDIESANTELKQALAKANADKVQADNLAKSIKEQLNNSVSNANTLSAKLTDKDNTIQQAKTELEKEVQKADQAIKSNNTASMQSAKSSLDAKVAEITKKLETFNKDKEAKFNELKQTRNQIQEFINTNKNNPNYSELISQLTSKRDSKNSVTDSSNKSDIESANTELKQALAKANADKVQADNLAKSIKEQLNNSVSNANTLSAKLTDKDNTIQQAKTELEKEVQKANQAIKSNNTASMQSAKSSLDAKVAEITKKLETFNKDKEAKFNELKQTRNQIQEFINTNKNNPNYSELISQLTSKRDSKNSVTDSSNKSDIESANTELKQALAKANADKVQADNLAKSIKEQLNNSVSNANTLSAKLTDKDNTIQQAKTELEKEVQKANQAIKSNNTA
;
A
#
# COMPACT_ATOMS: atom_id res chain seq x y z
N MET A 1 -69.00 74.84 66.76
CA MET A 1 -68.96 76.18 67.39
C MET A 1 -70.40 76.62 67.62
N ASN A 2 -70.71 77.08 68.83
CA ASN A 2 -72.04 77.49 69.29
C ASN A 2 -72.71 78.48 68.34
N GLU A 3 -73.91 78.17 67.83
CA GLU A 3 -74.91 79.22 67.58
C GLU A 3 -76.32 78.77 67.97
N LYS A 4 -76.94 79.68 68.73
CA LYS A 4 -78.21 79.55 69.42
C LYS A 4 -79.33 79.31 68.40
N LYS A 5 -80.14 78.28 68.62
CA LYS A 5 -81.47 78.14 68.00
C LYS A 5 -82.37 79.30 68.44
N LYS A 6 -82.25 80.45 67.79
CA LYS A 6 -83.23 81.54 67.87
C LYS A 6 -84.45 81.07 67.10
N LYS A 7 -85.38 80.41 67.82
CA LYS A 7 -86.75 80.23 67.34
C LYS A 7 -87.30 81.62 67.03
N ILE A 8 -87.69 81.85 65.78
CA ILE A 8 -88.55 82.97 65.42
C ILE A 8 -89.85 82.80 66.22
N ALA A 9 -89.93 83.53 67.32
CA ALA A 9 -91.14 83.73 68.09
C ALA A 9 -92.00 84.75 67.34
N ILE A 10 -92.77 84.29 66.36
CA ILE A 10 -94.04 84.94 66.04
C ILE A 10 -95.03 84.44 67.10
N PRO A 11 -95.86 85.28 67.73
CA PRO A 11 -96.83 84.80 68.70
C PRO A 11 -97.77 83.81 67.98
N LEU A 12 -97.59 82.51 68.25
CA LEU A 12 -98.52 81.44 67.84
C LEU A 12 -99.96 81.73 68.28
N ALA A 13 -100.14 82.66 69.23
CA ALA A 13 -101.41 83.14 69.77
C ALA A 13 -102.31 83.90 68.78
N ILE A 14 -101.82 84.35 67.61
CA ILE A 14 -102.65 85.09 66.63
C ILE A 14 -103.08 84.20 65.43
N LEU A 15 -102.40 83.07 65.19
CA LEU A 15 -102.63 82.24 63.98
C LEU A 15 -103.59 81.04 64.17
N CYS A 16 -103.90 80.63 65.40
CA CYS A 16 -104.89 79.57 65.68
C CYS A 16 -106.14 80.07 66.44
N GLY A 17 -106.22 81.36 66.80
CA GLY A 17 -107.38 81.94 67.49
C GLY A 17 -108.52 82.44 66.59
N GLY A 18 -108.40 82.32 65.26
CA GLY A 18 -109.27 82.99 64.28
C GLY A 18 -110.42 82.17 63.67
N LEU A 19 -110.55 80.87 63.96
CA LEU A 19 -111.50 79.97 63.25
C LEU A 19 -112.70 79.45 64.06
N ALA A 20 -112.96 79.94 65.28
CA ALA A 20 -114.11 79.49 66.10
C ALA A 20 -115.14 80.58 66.45
N ILE A 21 -115.10 81.76 65.81
CA ILE A 21 -116.17 82.76 65.95
C ILE A 21 -116.79 83.03 64.57
N ALA A 22 -118.07 82.68 64.43
CA ALA A 22 -119.01 82.97 63.34
C ALA A 22 -119.07 82.01 62.13
N THR A 23 -119.74 80.87 62.37
CA THR A 23 -120.67 80.15 61.47
C THR A 23 -121.43 79.20 62.41
N THR A 24 -122.55 79.57 63.05
CA THR A 24 -123.89 79.75 62.47
C THR A 24 -124.75 80.61 63.39
N ALA A 25 -125.02 81.85 62.99
CA ALA A 25 -126.21 82.60 63.35
C ALA A 25 -126.75 83.21 62.05
N LEU A 26 -127.41 82.38 61.23
CA LEU A 26 -128.12 82.82 60.04
C LEU A 26 -129.23 81.82 59.66
N ILE A 27 -130.06 81.45 60.63
CA ILE A 27 -131.41 80.94 60.36
C ILE A 27 -132.37 81.59 61.38
N ALA A 28 -133.36 82.30 60.85
CA ALA A 28 -134.54 82.85 61.52
C ALA A 28 -134.39 84.15 62.36
N ILE A 29 -134.00 85.24 61.69
CA ILE A 29 -134.74 86.51 61.84
C ILE A 29 -136.07 86.32 61.09
N LYS A 30 -137.08 85.75 61.74
CA LYS A 30 -138.48 85.77 61.26
C LYS A 30 -139.49 85.59 62.39
N ALA A 31 -139.57 86.55 63.32
CA ALA A 31 -140.81 87.04 63.93
C ALA A 31 -140.51 88.07 65.05
N ARG A 32 -141.02 89.29 64.85
CA ARG A 32 -141.38 90.32 65.85
C ARG A 32 -142.00 89.68 67.11
N ARG A 33 -141.78 90.11 68.37
CA ARG A 33 -142.05 91.41 69.04
C ARG A 33 -141.69 91.14 70.54
N HIS A 34 -140.96 91.96 71.32
CA HIS A 34 -141.27 93.31 71.76
C HIS A 34 -140.05 93.99 72.43
N LYS A 35 -139.82 95.25 72.04
CA LYS A 35 -139.29 96.43 72.79
C LYS A 35 -138.05 96.30 73.74
N ILE A 36 -136.99 97.04 73.35
CA ILE A 36 -135.94 97.77 74.12
C ILE A 36 -134.47 97.34 73.81
N ALA A 37 -133.60 98.35 73.61
CA ALA A 37 -132.11 98.39 73.50
C ALA A 37 -131.44 98.28 72.10
N ASN A 38 -131.26 99.42 71.41
CA ASN A 38 -130.72 99.54 70.04
C ASN A 38 -129.26 100.11 69.95
N GLN A 39 -128.51 100.25 71.06
CA GLN A 39 -127.21 100.98 71.07
C GLN A 39 -125.99 100.13 71.49
N SER A 40 -126.12 99.24 72.49
CA SER A 40 -124.99 98.43 73.00
C SER A 40 -124.46 97.37 72.01
N GLN A 41 -125.32 96.80 71.15
CA GLN A 41 -124.90 95.84 70.12
C GLN A 41 -124.03 96.48 69.02
N LYS A 42 -124.34 97.72 68.62
CA LYS A 42 -123.57 98.46 67.61
C LYS A 42 -122.15 98.78 68.10
N GLU A 43 -122.01 99.08 69.39
CA GLU A 43 -120.73 99.42 70.01
C GLU A 43 -119.79 98.22 70.13
N ASN A 44 -120.32 97.03 70.45
CA ASN A 44 -119.58 95.76 70.42
C ASN A 44 -119.14 95.38 69.00
N LEU A 45 -120.00 95.55 68.00
CA LEU A 45 -119.67 95.34 66.58
C LEU A 45 -118.50 96.24 66.14
N LEU A 46 -118.52 97.52 66.51
CA LEU A 46 -117.47 98.47 66.18
C LEU A 46 -116.13 98.16 66.90
N GLN A 47 -116.17 97.70 68.16
CA GLN A 47 -114.95 97.25 68.86
C GLN A 47 -114.33 96.03 68.18
N ASN A 48 -115.14 95.04 67.80
CA ASN A 48 -114.66 93.84 67.12
C ASN A 48 -114.05 94.18 65.74
N PHE A 49 -114.71 95.06 64.98
CA PHE A 49 -114.19 95.61 63.73
C PHE A 49 -112.80 96.26 63.91
N LYS A 50 -112.64 97.16 64.89
CA LYS A 50 -111.34 97.81 65.17
C LYS A 50 -110.24 96.80 65.55
N LYS A 51 -110.60 95.72 66.25
CA LYS A 51 -109.66 94.64 66.59
C LYS A 51 -109.18 93.91 65.34
N LEU A 52 -110.08 93.56 64.44
CA LEU A 52 -109.74 92.91 63.16
C LEU A 52 -108.93 93.85 62.26
N GLN A 53 -109.28 95.13 62.18
CA GLN A 53 -108.51 96.14 61.45
C GLN A 53 -107.05 96.20 61.94
N LYS A 54 -106.85 96.26 63.27
CA LYS A 54 -105.51 96.24 63.88
C LYS A 54 -104.77 94.93 63.55
N GLN A 55 -105.45 93.80 63.64
CA GLN A 55 -104.88 92.48 63.34
C GLN A 55 -104.42 92.36 61.88
N LEU A 56 -105.22 92.85 60.92
CA LEU A 56 -104.83 92.86 59.51
C LEU A 56 -103.58 93.74 59.29
N ASN A 57 -103.51 94.91 59.94
CA ASN A 57 -102.35 95.79 59.87
C ASN A 57 -101.07 95.18 60.48
N GLU A 58 -101.19 94.50 61.62
CA GLU A 58 -100.06 93.79 62.25
C GLU A 58 -99.57 92.62 61.38
N LEU A 59 -100.49 91.84 60.79
CA LEU A 59 -100.15 90.76 59.88
C LEU A 59 -99.43 91.28 58.64
N LEU A 60 -99.88 92.40 58.06
CA LEU A 60 -99.22 93.04 56.92
C LEU A 60 -97.81 93.57 57.27
N GLY A 61 -97.52 93.82 58.54
CA GLY A 61 -96.22 94.27 59.03
C GLY A 61 -95.18 93.17 59.25
N TYR A 62 -95.54 91.88 59.11
CA TYR A 62 -94.54 90.81 59.25
C TYR A 62 -93.57 90.78 58.07
N LYS A 63 -92.27 90.58 58.35
CA LYS A 63 -91.20 90.58 57.34
C LYS A 63 -91.45 89.60 56.19
N ILE A 64 -92.08 88.46 56.47
CA ILE A 64 -92.42 87.45 55.46
C ILE A 64 -93.49 87.90 54.46
N VAL A 65 -94.28 88.92 54.82
CA VAL A 65 -95.30 89.51 53.95
C VAL A 65 -94.68 90.25 52.78
N ASN A 66 -93.44 90.75 52.91
CA ASN A 66 -92.72 91.40 51.81
C ASN A 66 -92.49 90.45 50.61
N GLU A 67 -92.62 89.14 50.80
CA GLU A 67 -92.47 88.12 49.76
C GLU A 67 -93.82 87.59 49.24
N ILE A 68 -94.93 88.21 49.65
CA ILE A 68 -96.30 87.76 49.36
C ILE A 68 -97.06 88.89 48.68
N ASN A 69 -97.85 88.56 47.65
CA ASN A 69 -98.77 89.53 47.07
C ASN A 69 -99.95 89.80 48.02
N VAL A 70 -99.94 90.98 48.65
CA VAL A 70 -100.95 91.42 49.62
C VAL A 70 -101.79 92.60 49.16
N PHE A 71 -101.89 92.83 47.85
CA PHE A 71 -102.61 93.97 47.28
C PHE A 71 -104.08 94.03 47.75
N HIS A 72 -104.79 92.89 47.71
CA HIS A 72 -106.19 92.81 48.12
C HIS A 72 -106.36 93.09 49.62
N GLU A 73 -105.47 92.55 50.45
CA GLU A 73 -105.50 92.72 51.90
C GLU A 73 -105.18 94.17 52.33
N GLN A 74 -104.28 94.83 51.61
CA GLN A 74 -104.02 96.26 51.77
C GLN A 74 -105.21 97.11 51.34
N GLU A 75 -105.86 96.77 50.23
CA GLU A 75 -107.08 97.44 49.76
C GLU A 75 -108.22 97.34 50.77
N VAL A 76 -108.44 96.15 51.34
CA VAL A 76 -109.45 95.92 52.39
C VAL A 76 -109.11 96.72 53.65
N LEU A 77 -107.84 96.78 54.06
CA LEU A 77 -107.42 97.63 55.20
C LEU A 77 -107.71 99.12 54.92
N GLN A 78 -107.40 99.62 53.73
CA GLN A 78 -107.66 101.00 53.34
C GLN A 78 -109.16 101.33 53.27
N GLY A 79 -109.96 100.42 52.69
CA GLY A 79 -111.42 100.53 52.67
C GLY A 79 -112.03 100.60 54.07
N SER A 80 -111.51 99.78 54.99
CA SER A 80 -111.98 99.70 56.37
C SER A 80 -111.79 101.01 57.17
N LEU A 81 -110.86 101.89 56.78
CA LEU A 81 -110.63 103.18 57.47
C LEU A 81 -111.82 104.14 57.37
N LYS A 82 -112.78 103.90 56.46
CA LYS A 82 -113.97 104.73 56.26
C LYS A 82 -115.11 104.44 57.27
N ILE A 83 -115.04 103.33 58.00
CA ILE A 83 -116.05 102.94 59.01
C ILE A 83 -115.81 103.70 60.32
N ASN A 84 -116.84 104.34 60.87
CA ASN A 84 -116.78 105.10 62.11
C ASN A 84 -118.05 104.92 62.97
N ASN A 85 -118.14 105.63 64.10
CA ASN A 85 -119.26 105.53 65.04
C ASN A 85 -120.63 105.95 64.45
N LYS A 86 -120.65 106.72 63.36
CA LYS A 86 -121.85 107.12 62.62
C LYS A 86 -122.27 106.11 61.55
N SER A 87 -121.40 105.20 61.13
CA SER A 87 -121.71 104.18 60.11
C SER A 87 -122.91 103.32 60.51
N GLU A 88 -123.72 102.91 59.53
CA GLU A 88 -124.87 102.03 59.75
C GLU A 88 -124.41 100.65 60.25
N THR A 89 -125.20 100.02 61.12
CA THR A 89 -124.88 98.70 61.69
C THR A 89 -124.60 97.66 60.59
N LYS A 90 -125.39 97.68 59.50
CA LYS A 90 -125.21 96.78 58.35
C LYS A 90 -123.88 96.99 57.63
N ALA A 91 -123.41 98.23 57.48
CA ALA A 91 -122.11 98.53 56.89
C ALA A 91 -120.94 98.10 57.78
N ILE A 92 -121.09 98.18 59.11
CA ILE A 92 -120.10 97.65 60.06
C ILE A 92 -120.05 96.11 59.96
N GLU A 93 -121.19 95.43 59.83
CA GLU A 93 -121.26 93.97 59.66
C GLU A 93 -120.60 93.50 58.36
N GLU A 94 -120.95 94.10 57.21
CA GLU A 94 -120.39 93.75 55.90
C GLU A 94 -118.86 93.94 55.86
N GLU A 95 -118.35 95.04 56.40
CA GLU A 95 -116.92 95.33 56.37
C GLU A 95 -116.12 94.57 57.44
N THR A 96 -116.77 94.14 58.52
CA THR A 96 -116.21 93.16 59.48
C THR A 96 -115.99 91.81 58.81
N LEU A 97 -116.95 91.35 57.99
CA LEU A 97 -116.81 90.12 57.20
C LEU A 97 -115.65 90.22 56.21
N ARG A 98 -115.55 91.32 55.45
CA ARG A 98 -114.42 91.55 54.53
C ARG A 98 -113.06 91.57 55.21
N LEU A 99 -112.92 92.24 56.37
CA LEU A 99 -111.69 92.20 57.16
C LEU A 99 -111.34 90.77 57.60
N LYS A 100 -112.34 90.00 58.04
CA LYS A 100 -112.13 88.61 58.45
C LYS A 100 -111.65 87.74 57.28
N ASP A 101 -112.28 87.86 56.12
CA ASP A 101 -111.87 87.13 54.92
C ASP A 101 -110.45 87.52 54.46
N ALA A 102 -110.11 88.81 54.49
CA ALA A 102 -108.77 89.30 54.17
C ALA A 102 -107.71 88.80 55.16
N ILE A 103 -108.01 88.76 56.46
CA ILE A 103 -107.13 88.18 57.49
C ILE A 103 -106.93 86.68 57.24
N THR A 104 -108.01 85.93 57.01
CA THR A 104 -107.93 84.49 56.72
C THR A 104 -107.11 84.22 55.46
N LEU A 105 -107.31 85.02 54.41
CA LEU A 105 -106.53 84.92 53.17
C LEU A 105 -105.05 85.25 53.40
N LEU A 106 -104.74 86.33 54.12
CA LEU A 106 -103.36 86.72 54.46
C LEU A 106 -102.64 85.64 55.26
N ILE A 107 -103.31 85.08 56.29
CA ILE A 107 -102.78 83.99 57.11
C ILE A 107 -102.49 82.76 56.24
N SER A 108 -103.40 82.43 55.32
CA SER A 108 -103.21 81.31 54.38
C SER A 108 -102.00 81.54 53.46
N LYS A 109 -101.87 82.76 52.91
CA LYS A 109 -100.72 83.15 52.08
C LYS A 109 -99.40 83.12 52.87
N ILE A 110 -99.39 83.64 54.10
CA ILE A 110 -98.22 83.60 55.00
C ILE A 110 -97.82 82.15 55.28
N LYS A 111 -98.78 81.29 55.64
CA LYS A 111 -98.52 79.88 55.94
C LYS A 111 -97.96 79.15 54.72
N ASN A 112 -98.50 79.41 53.53
CA ASN A 112 -97.98 78.84 52.29
C ASN A 112 -96.54 79.28 52.02
N GLN A 113 -96.22 80.57 52.20
CA GLN A 113 -94.86 81.09 52.02
C GLN A 113 -93.86 80.48 53.01
N ILE A 114 -94.25 80.30 54.28
CA ILE A 114 -93.44 79.61 55.31
C ILE A 114 -93.16 78.18 54.87
N ASN A 115 -94.20 77.43 54.52
CA ASN A 115 -94.06 76.03 54.11
C ASN A 115 -93.15 75.88 52.89
N GLN A 116 -93.26 76.79 51.91
CA GLN A 116 -92.39 76.79 50.73
C GLN A 116 -90.92 77.05 51.10
N LYS A 117 -90.65 78.01 51.98
CA LYS A 117 -89.29 78.26 52.49
C LYS A 117 -88.73 77.09 53.27
N GLU A 118 -89.51 76.51 54.17
CA GLU A 118 -89.06 75.35 54.95
C GLU A 118 -88.74 74.15 54.05
N LEU A 119 -89.59 73.89 53.06
CA LEU A 119 -89.35 72.82 52.08
C LEU A 119 -88.09 73.08 51.24
N GLU A 120 -87.91 74.30 50.75
CA GLU A 120 -86.75 74.63 49.92
C GLU A 120 -85.44 74.68 50.73
N PHE A 121 -85.50 75.11 51.98
CA PHE A 121 -84.36 75.07 52.90
C PHE A 121 -84.00 73.63 53.28
N ALA A 122 -84.97 72.73 53.41
CA ALA A 122 -84.70 71.31 53.59
C ALA A 122 -83.95 70.73 52.38
N LYS A 123 -84.38 71.04 51.14
CA LYS A 123 -83.66 70.64 49.92
C LYS A 123 -82.23 71.20 49.86
N PHE A 124 -82.05 72.46 50.27
CA PHE A 124 -80.73 73.08 50.35
C PHE A 124 -79.79 72.30 51.28
N ASN A 125 -80.26 71.93 52.48
CA ASN A 125 -79.46 71.12 53.40
C ASN A 125 -79.21 69.71 52.86
N GLU A 126 -80.20 69.09 52.22
CA GLU A 126 -80.03 67.77 51.61
C GLU A 126 -78.94 67.77 50.52
N ILE A 127 -78.93 68.76 49.62
CA ILE A 127 -77.88 68.82 48.58
C ILE A 127 -76.50 69.14 49.18
N LYS A 128 -76.46 69.97 50.23
CA LYS A 128 -75.23 70.26 50.98
C LYS A 128 -74.64 69.00 51.61
N ASP A 129 -75.46 68.20 52.27
CA ASP A 129 -75.04 66.93 52.88
C ASP A 129 -74.59 65.93 51.80
N LYS A 130 -75.29 65.83 50.67
CA LYS A 130 -74.89 65.00 49.53
C LYS A 130 -73.52 65.38 48.96
N LEU A 131 -73.22 66.67 48.84
CA LEU A 131 -71.90 67.15 48.39
C LEU A 131 -70.79 66.79 49.38
N GLN A 132 -71.05 66.90 50.69
CA GLN A 132 -70.09 66.48 51.73
C GLN A 132 -69.86 64.97 51.71
N GLU A 133 -70.90 64.18 51.50
CA GLU A 133 -70.80 62.73 51.34
C GLU A 133 -70.03 62.37 50.06
N TYR A 134 -70.29 63.06 48.96
CA TYR A 134 -69.58 62.88 47.68
C TYR A 134 -68.07 63.13 47.82
N ILE A 135 -67.66 64.20 48.52
CA ILE A 135 -66.24 64.45 48.85
C ILE A 135 -65.64 63.25 49.59
N LYS A 136 -66.31 62.77 50.63
CA LYS A 136 -65.79 61.72 51.51
C LYS A 136 -65.67 60.37 50.80
N ASN A 137 -66.69 60.00 50.04
CA ASN A 137 -66.82 58.65 49.50
C ASN A 137 -66.21 58.52 48.10
N GLU A 138 -66.44 59.50 47.23
CA GLU A 138 -66.11 59.41 45.80
C GLU A 138 -64.83 60.17 45.42
N LEU A 139 -64.42 61.17 46.22
CA LEU A 139 -63.25 62.03 45.94
C LEU A 139 -62.08 61.82 46.92
N SER A 140 -62.00 60.65 47.55
CA SER A 140 -60.99 60.32 48.57
C SER A 140 -59.56 60.18 48.02
N LYS A 141 -59.41 59.96 46.70
CA LYS A 141 -58.11 59.82 46.06
C LYS A 141 -57.49 61.16 45.70
N GLN A 142 -56.16 61.20 45.73
CA GLN A 142 -55.36 62.39 45.39
C GLN A 142 -55.66 62.95 43.99
N GLU A 143 -55.97 62.09 43.02
CA GLU A 143 -56.28 62.49 41.65
C GLU A 143 -57.53 63.38 41.53
N TYR A 144 -58.40 63.40 42.55
CA TYR A 144 -59.62 64.23 42.58
C TYR A 144 -59.52 65.45 43.50
N GLU A 145 -58.34 65.76 44.04
CA GLU A 145 -58.18 66.81 45.06
C GLU A 145 -58.67 68.19 44.58
N HIS A 146 -58.50 68.50 43.28
CA HIS A 146 -59.03 69.73 42.69
C HIS A 146 -60.57 69.82 42.75
N ILE A 147 -61.27 68.73 42.43
CA ILE A 147 -62.73 68.64 42.50
C ILE A 147 -63.20 68.85 43.93
N LYS A 148 -62.52 68.18 44.88
CA LYS A 148 -62.80 68.32 46.31
C LYS A 148 -62.66 69.76 46.79
N GLN A 149 -61.54 70.42 46.46
CA GLN A 149 -61.31 71.82 46.80
C GLN A 149 -62.36 72.75 46.19
N ASN A 150 -62.76 72.51 44.93
CA ASN A 150 -63.80 73.30 44.28
C ASN A 150 -65.15 73.18 45.00
N ILE A 151 -65.56 71.96 45.36
CA ILE A 151 -66.79 71.73 46.14
C ILE A 151 -66.73 72.43 47.50
N GLU A 152 -65.64 72.26 48.25
CA GLU A 152 -65.45 72.87 49.57
C GLU A 152 -65.52 74.41 49.49
N ASN A 153 -64.87 75.00 48.48
CA ASN A 153 -64.88 76.45 48.26
C ASN A 153 -66.29 76.98 47.92
N GLU A 154 -67.03 76.29 47.07
CA GLU A 154 -68.41 76.67 46.73
C GLU A 154 -69.37 76.49 47.91
N LEU A 155 -69.25 75.40 48.67
CA LEU A 155 -70.05 75.19 49.89
C LEU A 155 -69.86 76.32 50.90
N ASN A 156 -68.62 76.82 51.04
CA ASN A 156 -68.31 77.93 51.95
C ASN A 156 -69.04 79.24 51.57
N LYS A 157 -69.28 79.51 50.28
CA LYS A 157 -70.01 80.71 49.82
C LYS A 157 -71.46 80.76 50.30
N TYR A 158 -72.08 79.61 50.52
CA TYR A 158 -73.48 79.50 50.95
C TYR A 158 -73.64 79.29 52.47
N THR A 159 -72.57 79.45 53.26
CA THR A 159 -72.64 79.43 54.73
C THR A 159 -73.66 80.43 55.32
N PRO A 160 -73.85 81.64 54.74
CA PRO A 160 -74.84 82.60 55.25
C PRO A 160 -76.31 82.25 54.97
N ILE A 161 -76.61 81.24 54.14
CA ILE A 161 -77.99 80.85 53.82
C ILE A 161 -78.65 80.21 55.05
N SER A 162 -79.78 80.77 55.49
CA SER A 162 -80.56 80.28 56.64
C SER A 162 -82.06 80.35 56.36
N LEU A 163 -82.90 79.90 57.31
CA LEU A 163 -84.36 80.03 57.21
C LEU A 163 -84.84 81.49 57.13
N GLU A 164 -84.01 82.44 57.56
CA GLU A 164 -84.27 83.88 57.46
C GLU A 164 -84.00 84.48 56.07
N SER A 165 -83.28 83.77 55.19
CA SER A 165 -83.04 84.18 53.80
C SER A 165 -84.33 84.26 53.01
N THR A 166 -84.35 85.04 51.92
CA THR A 166 -85.50 85.09 51.00
C THR A 166 -85.67 83.77 50.26
N LEU A 167 -86.89 83.45 49.82
CA LEU A 167 -87.16 82.19 49.12
C LEU A 167 -86.28 82.05 47.86
N ILE A 168 -86.08 83.16 47.14
CA ILE A 168 -85.26 83.21 45.92
C ILE A 168 -83.78 82.94 46.21
N GLU A 169 -83.24 83.48 47.31
CA GLU A 169 -81.84 83.22 47.71
C GLU A 169 -81.61 81.74 48.02
N ILE A 170 -82.56 81.09 48.71
CA ILE A 170 -82.49 79.66 49.01
C ILE A 170 -82.61 78.83 47.73
N GLN A 171 -83.55 79.14 46.84
CA GLN A 171 -83.71 78.46 45.54
C GLN A 171 -82.46 78.56 44.66
N ASN A 172 -81.87 79.75 44.57
CA ASN A 172 -80.65 79.98 43.78
C ASN A 172 -79.47 79.19 44.37
N ALA A 173 -79.31 79.18 45.69
CA ALA A 173 -78.26 78.41 46.35
C ALA A 173 -78.44 76.89 46.11
N THR A 174 -79.66 76.37 46.28
CA THR A 174 -79.98 74.96 46.00
C THR A 174 -79.66 74.56 44.57
N ASN A 175 -80.12 75.34 43.58
CA ASN A 175 -79.88 75.06 42.17
C ASN A 175 -78.39 75.09 41.80
N ASN A 176 -77.62 76.04 42.36
CA ASN A 176 -76.18 76.12 42.14
C ASN A 176 -75.44 74.92 42.74
N LEU A 177 -75.82 74.46 43.94
CA LEU A 177 -75.23 73.26 44.55
C LEU A 177 -75.59 71.97 43.79
N ILE A 178 -76.81 71.84 43.27
CA ILE A 178 -77.19 70.73 42.39
C ILE A 178 -76.34 70.73 41.12
N LYS A 179 -76.15 71.90 40.50
CA LYS A 179 -75.32 72.06 39.32
C LYS A 179 -73.87 71.66 39.61
N LEU A 180 -73.31 72.13 40.72
CA LEU A 180 -71.96 71.77 41.18
C LEU A 180 -71.79 70.26 41.35
N LEU A 181 -72.71 69.56 42.01
CA LEU A 181 -72.65 68.10 42.16
C LEU A 181 -72.59 67.38 40.80
N ASN A 182 -73.42 67.81 39.85
CA ASN A 182 -73.46 67.22 38.51
C ASN A 182 -72.17 67.50 37.72
N GLU A 183 -71.62 68.72 37.82
CA GLU A 183 -70.37 69.11 37.15
C GLU A 183 -69.17 68.36 37.75
N SER A 184 -69.06 68.31 39.07
CA SER A 184 -68.03 67.54 39.78
C SER A 184 -68.09 66.05 39.47
N THR A 185 -69.29 65.48 39.35
CA THR A 185 -69.47 64.07 38.95
C THR A 185 -68.92 63.82 37.54
N LYS A 186 -69.25 64.69 36.59
CA LYS A 186 -68.71 64.60 35.22
C LYS A 186 -67.19 64.79 35.18
N GLU A 187 -66.64 65.70 35.99
CA GLU A 187 -65.20 65.93 36.06
C GLU A 187 -64.46 64.70 36.60
N LYS A 188 -64.98 64.05 37.65
CA LYS A 188 -64.45 62.78 38.17
C LYS A 188 -64.46 61.70 37.10
N ASP A 189 -65.58 61.50 36.43
CA ASP A 189 -65.71 60.50 35.36
C ASP A 189 -64.71 60.73 34.22
N ASN A 190 -64.45 62.01 33.87
CA ASN A 190 -63.44 62.37 32.89
C ASN A 190 -62.02 62.02 33.34
N ILE A 191 -61.67 62.27 34.61
CA ILE A 191 -60.36 61.89 35.18
C ILE A 191 -60.20 60.37 35.17
N ASP A 192 -61.22 59.63 35.63
CA ASP A 192 -61.22 58.16 35.63
C ASP A 192 -61.03 57.58 34.23
N ASN A 193 -61.70 58.18 33.24
CA ASN A 193 -61.58 57.81 31.85
C ASN A 193 -60.17 58.06 31.30
N LEU A 194 -59.59 59.24 31.58
CA LEU A 194 -58.25 59.61 31.14
C LEU A 194 -57.20 58.67 31.74
N ASN A 195 -57.28 58.40 33.04
CA ASN A 195 -56.34 57.51 33.72
C ASN A 195 -56.42 56.07 33.18
N ALA A 196 -57.63 55.53 32.98
CA ALA A 196 -57.80 54.21 32.36
C ALA A 196 -57.24 54.16 30.94
N LYS A 197 -57.39 55.25 30.17
CA LYS A 197 -56.88 55.37 28.80
C LYS A 197 -55.35 55.42 28.75
N GLU A 198 -54.71 56.19 29.62
CA GLU A 198 -53.25 56.28 29.70
C GLU A 198 -52.63 54.95 30.14
N GLN A 199 -53.20 54.32 31.16
CA GLN A 199 -52.74 53.01 31.63
C GLN A 199 -52.87 51.93 30.56
N LEU A 200 -53.98 51.89 29.81
CA LEU A 200 -54.15 50.94 28.70
C LEU A 200 -53.16 51.22 27.55
N LYS A 201 -52.93 52.49 27.21
CA LYS A 201 -51.91 52.87 26.22
C LYS A 201 -50.50 52.42 26.62
N ALA A 202 -50.17 52.49 27.91
CA ALA A 202 -48.90 51.98 28.42
C ALA A 202 -48.78 50.46 28.23
N SER A 203 -49.82 49.68 28.57
CA SER A 203 -49.86 48.23 28.31
C SER A 203 -49.78 47.89 26.81
N ILE A 204 -50.45 48.66 25.95
CA ILE A 204 -50.35 48.52 24.48
C ILE A 204 -48.92 48.76 24.01
N SER A 205 -48.25 49.78 24.53
CA SER A 205 -46.84 50.08 24.20
C SER A 205 -45.92 48.91 24.59
N GLN A 206 -46.08 48.37 25.80
CA GLN A 206 -45.32 47.19 26.26
C GLN A 206 -45.57 45.97 25.37
N ALA A 207 -46.82 45.70 25.02
CA ALA A 207 -47.18 44.60 24.12
C ALA A 207 -46.57 44.77 22.73
N ASN A 208 -46.58 45.99 22.17
CA ASN A 208 -45.96 46.30 20.89
C ASN A 208 -44.42 46.11 20.89
N GLN A 209 -43.75 46.37 22.02
CA GLN A 209 -42.30 46.12 22.15
C GLN A 209 -41.96 44.62 22.16
N LEU A 210 -42.91 43.76 22.52
CA LEU A 210 -42.72 42.31 22.55
C LEU A 210 -42.86 41.67 21.15
N LEU A 211 -43.67 42.26 20.25
CA LEU A 211 -43.93 41.69 18.91
C LEU A 211 -42.68 41.42 18.05
N PRO A 212 -41.68 42.32 17.97
CA PRO A 212 -40.45 42.05 17.21
C PRO A 212 -39.62 40.88 17.77
N GLN A 213 -39.76 40.59 19.06
CA GLN A 213 -39.07 39.49 19.73
C GLN A 213 -39.68 38.12 19.40
N LEU A 214 -40.91 38.10 18.87
CA LEU A 214 -41.62 36.90 18.40
C LEU A 214 -41.39 36.68 16.89
N SER A 215 -40.14 36.81 16.44
CA SER A 215 -39.77 36.72 15.02
C SER A 215 -39.41 35.30 14.55
N ASP A 216 -39.27 34.35 15.47
CA ASP A 216 -38.99 32.95 15.13
C ASP A 216 -40.20 32.30 14.44
N ASN A 217 -39.92 31.47 13.43
CA ASN A 217 -40.95 30.75 12.66
C ASN A 217 -41.49 29.50 13.38
N ASP A 218 -41.02 29.18 14.59
CA ASP A 218 -41.61 28.14 15.42
C ASP A 218 -43.14 28.30 15.54
N SER A 219 -43.87 27.19 15.41
CA SER A 219 -45.33 27.17 15.41
C SER A 219 -45.93 27.82 16.67
N GLU A 220 -45.36 27.57 17.85
CA GLU A 220 -45.89 28.11 19.10
C GLU A 220 -45.59 29.60 19.25
N ILE A 221 -44.42 30.07 18.79
CA ILE A 221 -44.07 31.49 18.74
C ILE A 221 -44.94 32.25 17.73
N ALA A 222 -45.13 31.70 16.54
CA ALA A 222 -45.98 32.28 15.51
C ALA A 222 -47.46 32.38 15.97
N LYS A 223 -47.97 31.36 16.68
CA LYS A 223 -49.30 31.41 17.32
C LYS A 223 -49.36 32.48 18.42
N ALA A 224 -48.34 32.55 19.28
CA ALA A 224 -48.25 33.56 20.34
C ALA A 224 -48.27 34.99 19.75
N LYS A 225 -47.52 35.24 18.69
CA LYS A 225 -47.52 36.53 17.98
C LYS A 225 -48.91 36.92 17.47
N LYS A 226 -49.58 36.01 16.73
CA LYS A 226 -50.95 36.24 16.26
C LYS A 226 -51.93 36.51 17.39
N SER A 227 -51.78 35.79 18.50
CA SER A 227 -52.62 35.97 19.68
C SER A 227 -52.38 37.32 20.37
N LEU A 228 -51.13 37.79 20.46
CA LEU A 228 -50.80 39.11 21.01
C LEU A 228 -51.31 40.24 20.12
N ASP A 229 -51.13 40.11 18.80
CA ASP A 229 -51.65 41.06 17.81
C ASP A 229 -53.18 41.21 17.93
N ALA A 230 -53.90 40.11 18.13
CA ALA A 230 -55.35 40.14 18.34
C ALA A 230 -55.72 40.88 19.64
N GLU A 231 -55.02 40.61 20.74
CA GLU A 231 -55.29 41.27 22.03
C GLU A 231 -54.96 42.78 21.98
N ILE A 232 -53.89 43.16 21.29
CA ILE A 232 -53.54 44.58 21.03
C ILE A 232 -54.65 45.26 20.22
N LYS A 233 -55.24 44.59 19.22
CA LYS A 233 -56.37 45.14 18.46
C LYS A 233 -57.59 45.36 19.36
N ASN A 234 -57.92 44.40 20.21
CA ASN A 234 -59.01 44.53 21.19
C ASN A 234 -58.77 45.70 22.15
N ALA A 235 -57.54 45.83 22.67
CA ALA A 235 -57.14 46.93 23.53
C ALA A 235 -57.27 48.30 22.84
N ASN A 236 -56.83 48.41 21.58
CA ASN A 236 -57.00 49.64 20.80
C ASN A 236 -58.49 49.99 20.55
N GLN A 237 -59.35 48.99 20.32
CA GLN A 237 -60.80 49.21 20.21
C GLN A 237 -61.39 49.72 21.52
N ALA A 238 -60.96 49.18 22.66
CA ALA A 238 -61.39 49.67 23.98
C ALA A 238 -60.97 51.13 24.21
N VAL A 239 -59.76 51.53 23.81
CA VAL A 239 -59.32 52.94 23.83
C VAL A 239 -60.24 53.85 23.01
N ALA A 240 -60.73 53.38 21.86
CA ALA A 240 -61.62 54.14 20.98
C ALA A 240 -63.05 54.28 21.54
N SER A 241 -63.52 53.29 22.32
CA SER A 241 -64.87 53.30 22.92
C SER A 241 -65.07 54.38 23.99
N ASN A 242 -63.97 54.92 24.53
CA ASN A 242 -63.95 55.91 25.62
C ASN A 242 -64.80 55.49 26.84
N ASN A 243 -64.93 54.18 27.09
CA ASN A 243 -65.64 53.61 28.22
C ASN A 243 -64.65 53.07 29.27
N THR A 244 -64.73 53.58 30.50
CA THR A 244 -63.76 53.30 31.58
C THR A 244 -63.69 51.80 31.94
N ALA A 245 -64.84 51.14 32.13
CA ALA A 245 -64.88 49.71 32.47
C ALA A 245 -64.29 48.83 31.35
N SER A 246 -64.62 49.14 30.10
CA SER A 246 -64.10 48.43 28.92
C SER A 246 -62.57 48.57 28.80
N MET A 247 -62.04 49.78 29.05
CA MET A 247 -60.59 50.00 29.05
C MET A 247 -59.89 49.26 30.19
N GLN A 248 -60.47 49.23 31.39
CA GLN A 248 -59.91 48.49 32.53
C GLN A 248 -59.90 46.97 32.27
N SER A 249 -61.00 46.40 31.75
CA SER A 249 -61.06 44.98 31.39
C SER A 249 -60.06 44.62 30.28
N ALA A 250 -59.96 45.44 29.23
CA ALA A 250 -58.99 45.24 28.15
C ALA A 250 -57.55 45.33 28.67
N LYS A 251 -57.26 46.23 29.62
CA LYS A 251 -55.95 46.33 30.26
C LYS A 251 -55.59 45.04 30.99
N SER A 252 -56.47 44.53 31.85
CA SER A 252 -56.22 43.29 32.59
C SER A 252 -56.01 42.09 31.66
N SER A 253 -56.81 41.99 30.58
CA SER A 253 -56.67 40.94 29.57
C SER A 253 -55.33 41.01 28.84
N LEU A 254 -54.94 42.21 28.39
CA LEU A 254 -53.67 42.44 27.70
C LEU A 254 -52.47 42.19 28.60
N ASP A 255 -52.48 42.68 29.85
CA ASP A 255 -51.39 42.46 30.81
C ASP A 255 -51.20 40.97 31.11
N ALA A 256 -52.30 40.23 31.32
CA ALA A 256 -52.25 38.77 31.49
C ALA A 256 -51.66 38.08 30.25
N LYS A 257 -52.03 38.55 29.06
CA LYS A 257 -51.53 37.99 27.80
C LYS A 257 -50.05 38.27 27.57
N VAL A 258 -49.59 39.48 27.90
CA VAL A 258 -48.18 39.85 27.87
C VAL A 258 -47.38 38.96 28.82
N ALA A 259 -47.84 38.76 30.05
CA ALA A 259 -47.16 37.90 31.02
C ALA A 259 -47.06 36.43 30.56
N GLU A 260 -48.15 35.88 30.00
CA GLU A 260 -48.19 34.52 29.43
C GLU A 260 -47.14 34.35 28.32
N ILE A 261 -47.11 35.29 27.37
CA ILE A 261 -46.24 35.22 26.19
C ILE A 261 -44.79 35.47 26.56
N THR A 262 -44.49 36.39 27.47
CA THR A 262 -43.12 36.61 27.98
C THR A 262 -42.53 35.32 28.56
N LYS A 263 -43.30 34.60 29.39
CA LYS A 263 -42.84 33.33 29.97
C LYS A 263 -42.61 32.25 28.90
N LYS A 264 -43.48 32.18 27.88
CA LYS A 264 -43.32 31.26 26.74
C LYS A 264 -42.05 31.59 25.94
N LEU A 265 -41.81 32.88 25.67
CA LEU A 265 -40.64 33.34 24.94
C LEU A 265 -39.33 33.06 25.70
N GLU A 266 -39.28 33.29 27.01
CA GLU A 266 -38.11 32.94 27.84
C GLU A 266 -37.78 31.44 27.78
N THR A 267 -38.80 30.59 27.87
CA THR A 267 -38.63 29.14 27.81
C THR A 267 -38.13 28.70 26.43
N PHE A 268 -38.75 29.24 25.37
CA PHE A 268 -38.36 28.96 23.99
C PHE A 268 -36.91 29.38 23.72
N ASN A 269 -36.51 30.58 24.14
CA ASN A 269 -35.16 31.09 23.91
C ASN A 269 -34.08 30.25 24.62
N LYS A 270 -34.35 29.75 25.83
CA LYS A 270 -33.44 28.83 26.53
C LYS A 270 -33.25 27.51 25.78
N ASP A 271 -34.34 26.93 25.27
CA ASP A 271 -34.26 25.69 24.50
C ASP A 271 -33.54 25.91 23.15
N LYS A 272 -33.83 27.01 22.47
CA LYS A 272 -33.14 27.42 21.23
C LYS A 272 -31.63 27.61 21.46
N GLU A 273 -31.24 28.27 22.55
CA GLU A 273 -29.84 28.43 22.93
C GLU A 273 -29.16 27.07 23.20
N ALA A 274 -29.83 26.16 23.89
CA ALA A 274 -29.32 24.80 24.11
C ALA A 274 -29.09 24.06 22.78
N LYS A 275 -30.04 24.15 21.83
CA LYS A 275 -29.89 23.55 20.49
C LYS A 275 -28.75 24.18 19.69
N PHE A 276 -28.54 25.49 19.81
CA PHE A 276 -27.40 26.13 19.16
C PHE A 276 -26.05 25.69 19.76
N ASN A 277 -25.99 25.49 21.06
CA ASN A 277 -24.81 24.95 21.73
C ASN A 277 -24.50 23.51 21.28
N GLU A 278 -25.52 22.66 21.08
CA GLU A 278 -25.33 21.34 20.47
C GLU A 278 -24.72 21.45 19.06
N LEU A 279 -25.24 22.35 18.22
CA LEU A 279 -24.70 22.60 16.87
C LEU A 279 -23.23 23.04 16.93
N LYS A 280 -22.88 23.93 17.85
CA LYS A 280 -21.48 24.36 18.08
C LYS A 280 -20.58 23.19 18.47
N GLN A 281 -21.07 22.31 19.34
CA GLN A 281 -20.34 21.10 19.72
C GLN A 281 -20.12 20.16 18.53
N THR A 282 -21.13 19.92 17.70
CA THR A 282 -20.99 19.09 16.50
C THR A 282 -20.02 19.69 15.48
N ARG A 283 -20.02 21.01 15.28
CA ARG A 283 -18.99 21.70 14.45
C ARG A 283 -17.58 21.47 14.99
N ASN A 284 -17.39 21.53 16.31
CA ASN A 284 -16.09 21.26 16.94
C ASN A 284 -15.65 19.81 16.76
N GLN A 285 -16.55 18.85 16.93
CA GLN A 285 -16.27 17.42 16.69
C GLN A 285 -15.84 17.17 15.23
N ILE A 286 -16.49 17.82 14.27
CA ILE A 286 -16.08 17.75 12.86
C ILE A 286 -14.68 18.37 12.67
N GLN A 287 -14.40 19.52 13.27
CA GLN A 287 -13.09 20.17 13.16
C GLN A 287 -11.97 19.30 13.77
N GLU A 288 -12.23 18.63 14.88
CA GLU A 288 -11.32 17.70 15.53
C GLU A 288 -11.06 16.46 14.65
N PHE A 289 -12.12 15.89 14.06
CA PHE A 289 -12.00 14.80 13.09
C PHE A 289 -11.12 15.23 11.90
N ILE A 290 -11.37 16.40 11.32
CA ILE A 290 -10.57 16.94 10.20
C ILE A 290 -9.10 17.09 10.61
N ASN A 291 -8.84 17.74 11.76
CA ASN A 291 -7.48 18.01 12.22
C ASN A 291 -6.68 16.74 12.49
N THR A 292 -7.32 15.72 13.06
CA THR A 292 -6.70 14.42 13.36
C THR A 292 -6.32 13.66 12.08
N ASN A 293 -7.09 13.83 11.00
CA ASN A 293 -6.99 13.00 9.81
C ASN A 293 -6.36 13.70 8.60
N LYS A 294 -6.12 15.03 8.65
CA LYS A 294 -5.70 15.88 7.52
C LYS A 294 -4.44 15.45 6.77
N ASN A 295 -3.51 14.79 7.45
CA ASN A 295 -2.24 14.38 6.86
C ASN A 295 -2.28 12.95 6.29
N ASN A 296 -3.37 12.21 6.47
CA ASN A 296 -3.49 10.88 5.92
C ASN A 296 -3.94 10.98 4.45
N PRO A 297 -3.12 10.53 3.50
CA PRO A 297 -3.41 10.70 2.07
C PRO A 297 -4.67 9.97 1.63
N ASN A 298 -5.10 8.93 2.36
CA ASN A 298 -6.29 8.15 2.04
C ASN A 298 -7.61 8.85 2.42
N TYR A 299 -7.55 9.96 3.18
CA TYR A 299 -8.76 10.66 3.67
C TYR A 299 -8.99 12.01 3.00
N SER A 300 -8.19 12.37 2.00
CA SER A 300 -8.23 13.69 1.35
C SER A 300 -9.64 14.04 0.82
N GLU A 301 -10.28 13.14 0.08
CA GLU A 301 -11.62 13.34 -0.46
C GLU A 301 -12.69 13.45 0.64
N LEU A 302 -12.65 12.53 1.61
CA LEU A 302 -13.54 12.52 2.77
C LEU A 302 -13.46 13.80 3.58
N ILE A 303 -12.23 14.28 3.86
CA ILE A 303 -11.98 15.52 4.59
C ILE A 303 -12.50 16.72 3.81
N SER A 304 -12.28 16.75 2.49
CA SER A 304 -12.78 17.83 1.62
C SER A 304 -14.32 17.91 1.65
N GLN A 305 -15.00 16.76 1.53
CA GLN A 305 -16.46 16.69 1.58
C GLN A 305 -17.00 17.12 2.95
N LEU A 306 -16.40 16.63 4.05
CA LEU A 306 -16.83 16.97 5.40
C LEU A 306 -16.58 18.46 5.73
N THR A 307 -15.45 19.01 5.28
CA THR A 307 -15.13 20.44 5.40
C THR A 307 -16.16 21.29 4.67
N SER A 308 -16.44 20.97 3.40
CA SER A 308 -17.43 21.68 2.59
C SER A 308 -18.82 21.62 3.22
N LYS A 309 -19.23 20.46 3.75
CA LYS A 309 -20.52 20.29 4.41
C LYS A 309 -20.62 21.13 5.69
N ARG A 310 -19.57 21.13 6.53
CA ARG A 310 -19.50 22.00 7.71
C ARG A 310 -19.62 23.47 7.33
N ASP A 311 -18.83 23.91 6.36
CA ASP A 311 -18.75 25.32 5.97
C ASP A 311 -20.06 25.81 5.33
N SER A 312 -20.78 24.95 4.60
CA SER A 312 -22.11 25.25 4.06
C SER A 312 -23.16 25.58 5.13
N LYS A 313 -22.90 25.24 6.39
CA LYS A 313 -23.78 25.51 7.52
C LYS A 313 -23.26 26.62 8.44
N ASN A 314 -22.18 27.32 8.10
CA ASN A 314 -21.64 28.41 8.94
C ASN A 314 -22.57 29.63 9.03
N SER A 315 -23.47 29.81 8.07
CA SER A 315 -24.49 30.88 8.09
C SER A 315 -25.53 30.71 9.19
N VAL A 316 -25.68 29.51 9.77
CA VAL A 316 -26.62 29.25 10.87
C VAL A 316 -26.02 29.72 12.19
N THR A 317 -26.54 30.84 12.69
CA THR A 317 -26.14 31.54 13.92
C THR A 317 -27.15 31.34 15.05
N ASP A 318 -26.84 31.85 16.24
CA ASP A 318 -27.73 31.89 17.41
C ASP A 318 -29.03 32.69 17.16
N SER A 319 -29.00 33.63 16.22
CA SER A 319 -30.17 34.39 15.76
C SER A 319 -31.05 33.66 14.73
N SER A 320 -30.58 32.57 14.11
CA SER A 320 -31.36 31.80 13.12
C SER A 320 -32.59 31.14 13.75
N ASN A 321 -33.59 30.70 12.97
CA ASN A 321 -34.76 30.02 13.57
C ASN A 321 -34.33 28.72 14.25
N LYS A 322 -35.06 28.32 15.30
CA LYS A 322 -34.80 27.06 16.00
C LYS A 322 -34.79 25.84 15.03
N SER A 323 -35.73 25.79 14.09
CA SER A 323 -35.81 24.73 13.09
C SER A 323 -34.58 24.65 12.18
N ASP A 324 -34.00 25.81 11.83
CA ASP A 324 -32.81 25.88 10.97
C ASP A 324 -31.57 25.37 11.73
N ILE A 325 -31.47 25.70 13.02
CA ILE A 325 -30.43 25.19 13.93
C ILE A 325 -30.52 23.67 14.07
N GLU A 326 -31.71 23.13 14.34
CA GLU A 326 -31.93 21.68 14.48
C GLU A 326 -31.64 20.93 13.18
N SER A 327 -32.08 21.46 12.04
CA SER A 327 -31.83 20.88 10.72
C SER A 327 -30.34 20.86 10.39
N ALA A 328 -29.65 21.99 10.60
CA ALA A 328 -28.20 22.07 10.39
C ALA A 328 -27.44 21.09 11.29
N ASN A 329 -27.82 20.98 12.57
CA ASN A 329 -27.19 20.05 13.50
C ASN A 329 -27.38 18.59 13.07
N THR A 330 -28.59 18.24 12.63
CA THR A 330 -28.92 16.88 12.15
C THR A 330 -28.10 16.52 10.90
N GLU A 331 -28.04 17.41 9.91
CA GLU A 331 -27.24 17.21 8.71
C GLU A 331 -25.74 17.05 9.02
N LEU A 332 -25.20 17.84 9.96
CA LEU A 332 -23.79 17.74 10.37
C LEU A 332 -23.51 16.45 11.15
N LYS A 333 -24.41 16.02 12.04
CA LYS A 333 -24.29 14.72 12.74
C LYS A 333 -24.29 13.56 11.75
N GLN A 334 -25.17 13.58 10.75
CA GLN A 334 -25.20 12.57 9.68
C GLN A 334 -23.91 12.58 8.84
N ALA A 335 -23.41 13.76 8.47
CA ALA A 335 -22.17 13.89 7.72
C ALA A 335 -20.95 13.36 8.50
N LEU A 336 -20.87 13.65 9.80
CA LEU A 336 -19.83 13.12 10.68
C LEU A 336 -19.94 11.60 10.83
N ALA A 337 -21.15 11.04 10.99
CA ALA A 337 -21.35 9.60 11.06
C ALA A 337 -20.92 8.90 9.76
N LYS A 338 -21.27 9.47 8.59
CA LYS A 338 -20.82 8.97 7.29
C LYS A 338 -19.30 9.02 7.16
N ALA A 339 -18.66 10.14 7.53
CA ALA A 339 -17.21 10.28 7.51
C ALA A 339 -16.51 9.25 8.40
N ASN A 340 -17.06 8.92 9.58
CA ASN A 340 -16.51 7.85 10.41
C ASN A 340 -16.61 6.48 9.74
N ALA A 341 -17.73 6.16 9.08
CA ALA A 341 -17.91 4.90 8.36
C ALA A 341 -16.97 4.80 7.14
N ASP A 342 -16.89 5.85 6.34
CA ASP A 342 -16.00 5.92 5.17
C ASP A 342 -14.52 5.77 5.59
N LYS A 343 -14.13 6.36 6.73
CA LYS A 343 -12.79 6.18 7.31
C LYS A 343 -12.50 4.72 7.62
N VAL A 344 -13.43 4.01 8.27
CA VAL A 344 -13.27 2.58 8.58
C VAL A 344 -13.12 1.74 7.30
N GLN A 345 -13.89 2.05 6.26
CA GLN A 345 -13.75 1.37 4.97
C GLN A 345 -12.37 1.63 4.34
N ALA A 346 -11.91 2.88 4.33
CA ALA A 346 -10.59 3.24 3.82
C ALA A 346 -9.45 2.56 4.60
N ASP A 347 -9.54 2.51 5.94
CA ASP A 347 -8.60 1.78 6.81
C ASP A 347 -8.55 0.29 6.45
N ASN A 348 -9.70 -0.36 6.29
CA ASN A 348 -9.79 -1.78 5.96
C ASN A 348 -9.20 -2.09 4.57
N LEU A 349 -9.50 -1.25 3.57
CA LEU A 349 -8.96 -1.37 2.22
C LEU A 349 -7.44 -1.21 2.22
N ALA A 350 -6.92 -0.18 2.91
CA ALA A 350 -5.49 0.06 3.05
C ALA A 350 -4.77 -1.13 3.71
N LYS A 351 -5.37 -1.70 4.78
CA LYS A 351 -4.85 -2.89 5.46
C LYS A 351 -4.80 -4.10 4.52
N SER A 352 -5.88 -4.38 3.80
CA SER A 352 -5.95 -5.51 2.86
C SER A 352 -4.91 -5.40 1.74
N ILE A 353 -4.78 -4.23 1.11
CA ILE A 353 -3.80 -3.99 0.04
C ILE A 353 -2.37 -4.13 0.56
N LYS A 354 -2.10 -3.61 1.77
CA LYS A 354 -0.78 -3.74 2.43
C LYS A 354 -0.41 -5.20 2.68
N GLU A 355 -1.34 -6.02 3.18
CA GLU A 355 -1.14 -7.45 3.38
C GLU A 355 -0.85 -8.18 2.06
N GLN A 356 -1.62 -7.88 1.02
CA GLN A 356 -1.39 -8.46 -0.31
C GLN A 356 -0.03 -8.05 -0.90
N LEU A 357 0.38 -6.78 -0.76
CA LEU A 357 1.68 -6.31 -1.22
C LEU A 357 2.83 -6.97 -0.46
N ASN A 358 2.71 -7.15 0.86
CA ASN A 358 3.69 -7.90 1.65
C ASN A 358 3.84 -9.35 1.16
N ASN A 359 2.74 -10.01 0.78
CA ASN A 359 2.78 -11.35 0.19
C ASN A 359 3.51 -11.34 -1.15
N SER A 360 3.25 -10.37 -2.03
CA SER A 360 3.98 -10.18 -3.28
C SER A 360 5.48 -9.97 -3.06
N VAL A 361 5.87 -9.17 -2.06
CA VAL A 361 7.28 -8.98 -1.65
C VAL A 361 7.91 -10.29 -1.18
N SER A 362 7.21 -11.08 -0.36
CA SER A 362 7.70 -12.39 0.09
C SER A 362 7.92 -13.36 -1.06
N ASN A 363 6.99 -13.39 -2.04
CA ASN A 363 7.12 -14.18 -3.25
C ASN A 363 8.30 -13.73 -4.11
N ALA A 364 8.49 -12.42 -4.28
CA ALA A 364 9.63 -11.85 -5.00
C ALA A 364 10.96 -12.22 -4.32
N ASN A 365 11.04 -12.13 -3.01
CA ASN A 365 12.24 -12.54 -2.26
C ASN A 365 12.53 -14.04 -2.39
N THR A 366 11.49 -14.88 -2.36
CA THR A 366 11.62 -16.33 -2.63
C THR A 366 12.15 -16.60 -4.03
N LEU A 367 11.69 -15.86 -5.04
CA LEU A 367 12.20 -15.97 -6.41
C LEU A 367 13.66 -15.47 -6.50
N SER A 368 13.99 -14.35 -5.87
CA SER A 368 15.36 -13.80 -5.83
C SER A 368 16.36 -14.81 -5.25
N ALA A 369 15.97 -15.56 -4.22
CA ALA A 369 16.80 -16.63 -3.64
C ALA A 369 17.08 -17.79 -4.61
N LYS A 370 16.24 -17.99 -5.64
CA LYS A 370 16.46 -19.00 -6.69
C LYS A 370 17.37 -18.51 -7.83
N LEU A 371 17.62 -17.20 -7.93
CA LEU A 371 18.47 -16.58 -8.95
C LEU A 371 19.95 -16.62 -8.52
N THR A 372 20.53 -17.81 -8.45
CA THR A 372 21.89 -18.03 -7.91
C THR A 372 22.97 -18.20 -8.98
N ASP A 373 22.59 -18.50 -10.22
CA ASP A 373 23.53 -18.74 -11.32
C ASP A 373 24.29 -17.46 -11.69
N LYS A 374 25.61 -17.57 -11.91
CA LYS A 374 26.48 -16.43 -12.23
C LYS A 374 26.30 -15.88 -13.65
N ASP A 375 25.47 -16.48 -14.49
CA ASP A 375 25.13 -15.96 -15.81
C ASP A 375 24.60 -14.51 -15.72
N ASN A 376 25.08 -13.64 -16.62
CA ASN A 376 24.71 -12.23 -16.66
C ASN A 376 23.20 -12.01 -16.75
N THR A 377 22.47 -12.86 -17.48
CA THR A 377 21.02 -12.78 -17.65
C THR A 377 20.30 -12.97 -16.31
N ILE A 378 20.76 -13.92 -15.51
CA ILE A 378 20.18 -14.23 -14.18
C ILE A 378 20.56 -13.15 -13.17
N GLN A 379 21.81 -12.68 -13.18
CA GLN A 379 22.24 -11.60 -12.29
C GLN A 379 21.50 -10.28 -12.57
N GLN A 380 21.29 -9.93 -13.85
CA GLN A 380 20.48 -8.76 -14.23
C GLN A 380 19.03 -8.91 -13.76
N ALA A 381 18.41 -10.07 -13.98
CA ALA A 381 17.05 -10.33 -13.51
C ALA A 381 16.94 -10.18 -11.99
N LYS A 382 17.94 -10.67 -11.22
CA LYS A 382 17.98 -10.51 -9.78
C LYS A 382 18.02 -9.04 -9.36
N THR A 383 18.91 -8.24 -9.96
CA THR A 383 19.01 -6.80 -9.67
C THR A 383 17.72 -6.04 -10.02
N GLU A 384 17.06 -6.38 -11.14
CA GLU A 384 15.77 -5.78 -11.51
C GLU A 384 14.68 -6.11 -10.49
N LEU A 385 14.62 -7.36 -10.02
CA LEU A 385 13.65 -7.79 -9.00
C LEU A 385 13.87 -7.07 -7.68
N GLU A 386 15.12 -6.96 -7.22
CA GLU A 386 15.49 -6.25 -5.99
C GLU A 386 15.08 -4.77 -6.04
N LYS A 387 15.24 -4.11 -7.20
CA LYS A 387 14.77 -2.72 -7.38
C LYS A 387 13.25 -2.59 -7.28
N GLU A 388 12.48 -3.52 -7.85
CA GLU A 388 11.02 -3.49 -7.70
C GLU A 388 10.56 -3.81 -6.28
N VAL A 389 11.25 -4.71 -5.57
CA VAL A 389 11.01 -4.95 -4.14
C VAL A 389 11.25 -3.67 -3.33
N GLN A 390 12.33 -2.92 -3.59
CA GLN A 390 12.58 -1.64 -2.93
C GLN A 390 11.46 -0.61 -3.17
N LYS A 391 10.92 -0.53 -4.39
CA LYS A 391 9.77 0.34 -4.69
C LYS A 391 8.51 -0.09 -3.93
N ALA A 392 8.26 -1.39 -3.83
CA ALA A 392 7.18 -1.94 -3.01
C ALA A 392 7.34 -1.57 -1.53
N ASP A 393 8.54 -1.73 -0.96
CA ASP A 393 8.84 -1.35 0.43
C ASP A 393 8.63 0.16 0.67
N GLN A 394 9.01 1.01 -0.28
CA GLN A 394 8.74 2.46 -0.21
C GLN A 394 7.23 2.76 -0.22
N ALA A 395 6.47 2.08 -1.08
CA ALA A 395 5.01 2.22 -1.12
C ALA A 395 4.37 1.77 0.19
N ILE A 396 4.82 0.66 0.79
CA ILE A 396 4.38 0.17 2.12
C ILE A 396 4.61 1.24 3.19
N LYS A 397 5.79 1.88 3.19
CA LYS A 397 6.14 2.95 4.14
C LYS A 397 5.27 4.20 3.97
N SER A 398 4.89 4.54 2.73
CA SER A 398 4.01 5.68 2.46
C SER A 398 2.61 5.51 3.03
N ASN A 399 2.16 4.26 3.24
CA ASN A 399 0.82 3.89 3.70
C ASN A 399 -0.31 4.49 2.83
N ASN A 400 0.01 4.88 1.59
CA ASN A 400 -0.94 5.38 0.60
C ASN A 400 -1.50 4.19 -0.20
N THR A 401 -2.82 4.04 -0.21
CA THR A 401 -3.51 2.91 -0.82
C THR A 401 -3.25 2.80 -2.32
N ALA A 402 -3.32 3.92 -3.05
CA ALA A 402 -3.08 3.94 -4.49
C ALA A 402 -1.63 3.59 -4.83
N SER A 403 -0.66 4.13 -4.09
CA SER A 403 0.76 3.81 -4.25
C SER A 403 1.04 2.33 -3.98
N MET A 404 0.48 1.76 -2.91
CA MET A 404 0.64 0.34 -2.60
C MET A 404 0.00 -0.55 -3.67
N GLN A 405 -1.19 -0.21 -4.15
CA GLN A 405 -1.86 -0.98 -5.21
C GLN A 405 -1.05 -0.97 -6.51
N SER A 406 -0.54 0.20 -6.92
CA SER A 406 0.30 0.33 -8.12
C SER A 406 1.61 -0.46 -7.98
N ALA A 407 2.26 -0.39 -6.81
CA ALA A 407 3.48 -1.13 -6.54
C ALA A 407 3.25 -2.65 -6.56
N LYS A 408 2.10 -3.11 -6.03
CA LYS A 408 1.69 -4.51 -6.08
C LYS A 408 1.58 -5.01 -7.52
N SER A 409 0.82 -4.29 -8.36
CA SER A 409 0.67 -4.67 -9.77
C SER A 409 1.99 -4.69 -10.53
N SER A 410 2.87 -3.70 -10.28
CA SER A 410 4.22 -3.65 -10.87
C SER A 410 5.06 -4.85 -10.45
N LEU A 411 5.13 -5.13 -9.15
CA LEU A 411 5.93 -6.22 -8.60
C LEU A 411 5.44 -7.59 -9.07
N ASP A 412 4.13 -7.84 -9.04
CA ASP A 412 3.54 -9.10 -9.51
C ASP A 412 3.86 -9.36 -10.99
N ALA A 413 3.73 -8.32 -11.84
CA ALA A 413 4.10 -8.41 -13.24
C ALA A 413 5.60 -8.73 -13.43
N LYS A 414 6.47 -8.09 -12.62
CA LYS A 414 7.92 -8.32 -12.68
C LYS A 414 8.31 -9.73 -12.20
N VAL A 415 7.65 -10.23 -11.16
CA VAL A 415 7.81 -11.61 -10.67
C VAL A 415 7.44 -12.61 -11.76
N ALA A 416 6.32 -12.41 -12.47
CA ALA A 416 5.90 -13.28 -13.56
C ALA A 416 6.91 -13.26 -14.73
N GLU A 417 7.38 -12.07 -15.13
CA GLU A 417 8.39 -11.90 -16.19
C GLU A 417 9.68 -12.66 -15.85
N ILE A 418 10.20 -12.49 -14.64
CA ILE A 418 11.46 -13.09 -14.21
C ILE A 418 11.33 -14.59 -13.99
N THR A 419 10.18 -15.06 -13.53
CA THR A 419 9.89 -16.51 -13.43
C THR A 419 10.03 -17.18 -14.80
N LYS A 420 9.44 -16.60 -15.85
CA LYS A 420 9.54 -17.11 -17.22
C LYS A 420 10.98 -17.08 -17.77
N LYS A 421 11.73 -16.00 -17.46
CA LYS A 421 13.16 -15.91 -17.81
C LYS A 421 13.97 -17.02 -17.13
N LEU A 422 13.76 -17.27 -15.84
CA LEU A 422 14.43 -18.33 -15.08
C LEU A 422 14.10 -19.73 -15.63
N GLU A 423 12.83 -20.01 -15.94
CA GLU A 423 12.43 -21.28 -16.54
C GLU A 423 13.11 -21.53 -17.89
N THR A 424 13.17 -20.50 -18.74
CA THR A 424 13.82 -20.58 -20.05
C THR A 424 15.32 -20.82 -19.91
N PHE A 425 15.96 -20.08 -19.00
CA PHE A 425 17.38 -20.24 -18.69
C PHE A 425 17.71 -21.65 -18.20
N ASN A 426 16.92 -22.18 -17.26
CA ASN A 426 17.14 -23.52 -16.70
C ASN A 426 17.01 -24.62 -17.77
N LYS A 427 16.06 -24.51 -18.70
CA LYS A 427 15.93 -25.44 -19.83
C LYS A 427 17.16 -25.43 -20.74
N ASP A 428 17.67 -24.26 -21.08
CA ASP A 428 18.87 -24.13 -21.90
C ASP A 428 20.12 -24.67 -21.17
N LYS A 429 20.25 -24.36 -19.87
CA LYS A 429 21.30 -24.90 -19.01
C LYS A 429 21.27 -26.43 -18.93
N GLU A 430 20.09 -27.03 -18.79
CA GLU A 430 19.90 -28.48 -18.80
C GLU A 430 20.31 -29.08 -20.15
N ALA A 431 19.95 -28.45 -21.27
CA ALA A 431 20.39 -28.87 -22.60
C ALA A 431 21.93 -28.86 -22.73
N LYS A 432 22.59 -27.80 -22.24
CA LYS A 432 24.06 -27.72 -22.21
C LYS A 432 24.71 -28.78 -21.33
N PHE A 433 24.11 -29.11 -20.20
CA PHE A 433 24.59 -30.20 -19.35
C PHE A 433 24.45 -31.57 -20.03
N ASN A 434 23.36 -31.80 -20.76
CA ASN A 434 23.17 -33.02 -21.54
C ASN A 434 24.21 -33.14 -22.67
N GLU A 435 24.58 -32.04 -23.34
CA GLU A 435 25.71 -32.04 -24.29
C GLU A 435 27.03 -32.45 -23.60
N LEU A 436 27.32 -31.92 -22.40
CA LEU A 436 28.51 -32.30 -21.63
C LEU A 436 28.51 -33.81 -21.28
N LYS A 437 27.36 -34.35 -20.87
CA LYS A 437 27.19 -35.77 -20.59
C LYS A 437 27.46 -36.63 -21.83
N GLN A 438 27.00 -36.18 -23.00
CA GLN A 438 27.28 -36.86 -24.27
C GLN A 438 28.78 -36.84 -24.61
N THR A 439 29.46 -35.71 -24.47
CA THR A 439 30.92 -35.62 -24.68
C THR A 439 31.70 -36.54 -23.75
N ARG A 440 31.31 -36.62 -22.47
CA ARG A 440 31.92 -37.57 -21.51
C ARG A 440 31.74 -39.02 -21.95
N ASN A 441 30.57 -39.38 -22.46
CA ASN A 441 30.30 -40.72 -22.99
C ASN A 441 31.16 -41.03 -24.23
N GLN A 442 31.28 -40.08 -25.16
CA GLN A 442 32.15 -40.23 -26.34
C GLN A 442 33.62 -40.44 -25.95
N ILE A 443 34.11 -39.71 -24.94
CA ILE A 443 35.45 -39.93 -24.39
C ILE A 443 35.57 -41.33 -23.77
N GLN A 444 34.57 -41.76 -22.99
CA GLN A 444 34.58 -43.09 -22.37
C GLN A 444 34.59 -44.22 -23.41
N GLU A 445 33.83 -44.06 -24.50
CA GLU A 445 33.80 -44.99 -25.63
C GLU A 445 35.15 -45.05 -26.36
N PHE A 446 35.75 -43.88 -26.63
CA PHE A 446 37.09 -43.78 -27.18
C PHE A 446 38.12 -44.51 -26.29
N ILE A 447 38.08 -44.28 -24.98
CA ILE A 447 38.97 -44.96 -24.02
C ILE A 447 38.75 -46.47 -24.05
N ASN A 448 37.50 -46.93 -23.96
CA ASN A 448 37.18 -48.35 -23.92
C ASN A 448 37.61 -49.10 -25.18
N THR A 449 37.47 -48.46 -26.34
CA THR A 449 37.86 -49.03 -27.64
C THR A 449 39.37 -49.20 -27.75
N ASN A 450 40.14 -48.30 -27.16
CA ASN A 450 41.58 -48.16 -27.41
C ASN A 450 42.48 -48.61 -26.23
N LYS A 451 41.91 -48.89 -25.04
CA LYS A 451 42.65 -49.17 -23.79
C LYS A 451 43.65 -50.33 -23.85
N ASN A 452 43.42 -51.33 -24.71
CA ASN A 452 44.26 -52.52 -24.80
C ASN A 452 45.40 -52.37 -25.83
N ASN A 453 45.43 -51.28 -26.60
CA ASN A 453 46.49 -51.05 -27.57
C ASN A 453 47.68 -50.39 -26.85
N PRO A 454 48.84 -51.04 -26.79
CA PRO A 454 49.97 -50.55 -26.02
C PRO A 454 50.60 -49.26 -26.58
N ASN A 455 50.27 -48.87 -27.82
CA ASN A 455 50.76 -47.63 -28.42
C ASN A 455 49.95 -46.39 -27.97
N TYR A 456 48.83 -46.57 -27.26
CA TYR A 456 47.94 -45.48 -26.86
C TYR A 456 47.92 -45.23 -25.35
N SER A 457 48.74 -45.93 -24.56
CA SER A 457 48.69 -45.86 -23.09
C SER A 457 48.78 -44.43 -22.55
N GLU A 458 49.71 -43.63 -23.08
CA GLU A 458 49.90 -42.24 -22.68
C GLU A 458 48.68 -41.37 -23.03
N LEU A 459 48.19 -41.45 -24.27
CA LEU A 459 47.04 -40.63 -24.70
C LEU A 459 45.75 -41.03 -23.95
N ILE A 460 45.57 -42.32 -23.65
CA ILE A 460 44.46 -42.83 -22.82
C ILE A 460 44.55 -42.25 -21.41
N SER A 461 45.74 -42.25 -20.79
CA SER A 461 45.97 -41.72 -19.45
C SER A 461 45.67 -40.22 -19.36
N GLN A 462 46.18 -39.45 -20.32
CA GLN A 462 45.93 -38.00 -20.39
C GLN A 462 44.44 -37.68 -20.59
N LEU A 463 43.77 -38.38 -21.52
CA LEU A 463 42.36 -38.17 -21.80
C LEU A 463 41.47 -38.58 -20.61
N THR A 464 41.81 -39.68 -19.92
CA THR A 464 41.13 -40.13 -18.70
C THR A 464 41.25 -39.09 -17.60
N SER A 465 42.47 -38.62 -17.33
CA SER A 465 42.73 -37.59 -16.31
C SER A 465 41.99 -36.29 -16.63
N LYS A 466 41.96 -35.87 -17.90
CA LYS A 466 41.25 -34.66 -18.31
C LYS A 466 39.73 -34.80 -18.13
N ARG A 467 39.15 -35.94 -18.51
CA ARG A 467 37.73 -36.24 -18.26
C ARG A 467 37.42 -36.18 -16.77
N ASP A 468 38.22 -36.87 -15.95
CA ASP A 468 37.96 -36.99 -14.51
C ASP A 468 38.12 -35.66 -13.78
N SER A 469 39.04 -34.81 -14.23
CA SER A 469 39.21 -33.44 -13.71
C SER A 469 37.96 -32.56 -13.85
N LYS A 470 37.01 -32.95 -14.72
CA LYS A 470 35.76 -32.24 -14.95
C LYS A 470 34.55 -32.93 -14.34
N ASN A 471 34.70 -34.02 -13.59
CA ASN A 471 33.56 -34.74 -12.97
C ASN A 471 32.82 -33.91 -11.90
N SER A 472 33.48 -32.92 -11.30
CA SER A 472 32.85 -31.99 -10.35
C SER A 472 31.81 -31.07 -10.98
N VAL A 473 31.81 -30.93 -12.31
CA VAL A 473 30.81 -30.13 -13.04
C VAL A 473 29.53 -30.94 -13.20
N THR A 474 28.55 -30.61 -12.37
CA THR A 474 27.21 -31.22 -12.29
C THR A 474 26.14 -30.34 -12.94
N ASP A 475 24.90 -30.82 -13.00
CA ASP A 475 23.71 -30.09 -13.46
C ASP A 475 23.42 -28.84 -12.60
N SER A 476 23.84 -28.84 -11.33
CA SER A 476 23.74 -27.69 -10.42
C SER A 476 24.84 -26.63 -10.61
N SER A 477 25.91 -26.92 -11.35
CA SER A 477 27.00 -25.96 -11.61
C SER A 477 26.53 -24.76 -12.45
N ASN A 478 27.25 -23.64 -12.51
CA ASN A 478 26.80 -22.52 -13.36
C ASN A 478 26.80 -22.92 -14.83
N LYS A 479 25.92 -22.31 -15.63
CA LYS A 479 25.88 -22.56 -17.08
C LYS A 479 27.24 -22.36 -17.76
N SER A 480 27.96 -21.31 -17.40
CA SER A 480 29.31 -21.01 -17.92
C SER A 480 30.34 -22.11 -17.61
N ASP A 481 30.24 -22.72 -16.42
CA ASP A 481 31.15 -23.79 -15.99
C ASP A 481 30.90 -25.06 -16.81
N ILE A 482 29.62 -25.36 -17.07
CA ILE A 482 29.17 -26.47 -17.92
C ILE A 482 29.68 -26.30 -19.36
N GLU A 483 29.49 -25.11 -19.96
CA GLU A 483 29.94 -24.81 -21.32
C GLU A 483 31.46 -24.86 -21.46
N SER A 484 32.18 -24.31 -20.47
CA SER A 484 33.66 -24.34 -20.44
C SER A 484 34.19 -25.76 -20.32
N ALA A 485 33.64 -26.56 -19.41
CA ALA A 485 34.01 -27.97 -19.25
C ALA A 485 33.73 -28.77 -20.53
N ASN A 486 32.58 -28.57 -21.18
CA ASN A 486 32.25 -29.26 -22.43
C ASN A 486 33.23 -28.89 -23.55
N THR A 487 33.58 -27.62 -23.67
CA THR A 487 34.55 -27.12 -24.67
C THR A 487 35.93 -27.75 -24.47
N GLU A 488 36.45 -27.73 -23.24
CA GLU A 488 37.73 -28.35 -22.92
C GLU A 488 37.76 -29.86 -23.19
N LEU A 489 36.66 -30.57 -22.91
CA LEU A 489 36.56 -32.01 -23.18
C LEU A 489 36.46 -32.30 -24.68
N LYS A 490 35.70 -31.51 -25.45
CA LYS A 490 35.65 -31.64 -26.92
C LYS A 490 37.04 -31.43 -27.53
N GLN A 491 37.79 -30.43 -27.07
CA GLN A 491 39.18 -30.19 -27.50
C GLN A 491 40.11 -31.36 -27.13
N ALA A 492 39.99 -31.89 -25.92
CA ALA A 492 40.79 -33.04 -25.48
C ALA A 492 40.50 -34.29 -26.32
N LEU A 493 39.23 -34.57 -26.62
CA LEU A 493 38.84 -35.68 -27.50
C LEU A 493 39.36 -35.49 -28.93
N ALA A 494 39.27 -34.27 -29.48
CA ALA A 494 39.82 -33.96 -30.80
C ALA A 494 41.34 -34.19 -30.85
N LYS A 495 42.06 -33.73 -29.81
CA LYS A 495 43.51 -33.97 -29.70
C LYS A 495 43.83 -35.47 -29.60
N ALA A 496 43.12 -36.22 -28.77
CA ALA A 496 43.33 -37.66 -28.63
C ALA A 496 43.11 -38.43 -29.94
N ASN A 497 42.11 -38.03 -30.74
CA ASN A 497 41.91 -38.60 -32.08
C ASN A 497 43.09 -38.32 -33.01
N ALA A 498 43.64 -37.09 -33.00
CA ALA A 498 44.80 -36.74 -33.80
C ALA A 498 46.07 -37.50 -33.36
N ASP A 499 46.32 -37.56 -32.05
CA ASP A 499 47.45 -38.30 -31.47
C ASP A 499 47.37 -39.80 -31.82
N LYS A 500 46.16 -40.39 -31.82
CA LYS A 500 45.94 -41.77 -32.25
C LYS A 500 46.36 -41.99 -33.70
N VAL A 501 45.95 -41.11 -34.62
CA VAL A 501 46.34 -41.19 -36.04
C VAL A 501 47.86 -41.11 -36.20
N GLN A 502 48.51 -40.24 -35.44
CA GLN A 502 49.96 -40.12 -35.46
C GLN A 502 50.64 -41.40 -34.96
N ALA A 503 50.16 -41.97 -33.85
CA ALA A 503 50.67 -43.22 -33.30
C ALA A 503 50.49 -44.40 -34.28
N ASP A 504 49.36 -44.48 -34.96
CA ASP A 504 49.08 -45.51 -35.98
C ASP A 504 50.04 -45.41 -37.16
N ASN A 505 50.28 -44.19 -37.67
CA ASN A 505 51.21 -43.96 -38.76
C ASN A 505 52.66 -44.32 -38.38
N LEU A 506 53.08 -43.96 -37.17
CA LEU A 506 54.41 -44.31 -36.67
C LEU A 506 54.58 -45.84 -36.52
N ALA A 507 53.60 -46.51 -35.91
CA ALA A 507 53.62 -47.97 -35.76
C ALA A 507 53.68 -48.68 -37.11
N LYS A 508 52.91 -48.21 -38.10
CA LYS A 508 52.93 -48.75 -39.47
C LYS A 508 54.31 -48.59 -40.12
N SER A 509 54.90 -47.40 -40.05
CA SER A 509 56.23 -47.11 -40.61
C SER A 509 57.32 -48.00 -40.00
N ILE A 510 57.35 -48.13 -38.67
CA ILE A 510 58.37 -48.95 -37.99
C ILE A 510 58.20 -50.44 -38.33
N LYS A 511 56.95 -50.92 -38.41
CA LYS A 511 56.65 -52.30 -38.81
C LYS A 511 57.16 -52.61 -40.22
N GLU A 512 56.95 -51.70 -41.17
CA GLU A 512 57.43 -51.84 -42.54
C GLU A 512 58.96 -51.86 -42.60
N GLN A 513 59.63 -50.96 -41.87
CA GLN A 513 61.08 -50.96 -41.77
C GLN A 513 61.64 -52.24 -41.13
N LEU A 514 61.01 -52.76 -40.07
CA LEU A 514 61.41 -54.01 -39.43
C LEU A 514 61.22 -55.22 -40.36
N ASN A 515 60.12 -55.28 -41.11
CA ASN A 515 59.90 -56.30 -42.14
C ASN A 515 61.02 -56.29 -43.20
N ASN A 516 61.47 -55.10 -43.62
CA ASN A 516 62.60 -54.97 -44.54
C ASN A 516 63.91 -55.50 -43.92
N SER A 517 64.19 -55.18 -42.66
CA SER A 517 65.33 -55.73 -41.93
C SER A 517 65.27 -57.27 -41.81
N VAL A 518 64.10 -57.84 -41.55
CA VAL A 518 63.87 -59.30 -41.56
C VAL A 518 64.14 -59.90 -42.94
N SER A 519 63.66 -59.26 -44.01
CA SER A 519 63.93 -59.71 -45.38
C SER A 519 65.43 -59.72 -45.71
N ASN A 520 66.15 -58.66 -45.30
CA ASN A 520 67.60 -58.56 -45.46
C ASN A 520 68.33 -59.64 -44.67
N ALA A 521 67.94 -59.87 -43.41
CA ALA A 521 68.49 -60.92 -42.57
C ALA A 521 68.28 -62.32 -43.17
N ASN A 522 67.08 -62.61 -43.69
CA ASN A 522 66.80 -63.88 -44.36
C ASN A 522 67.64 -64.06 -45.63
N THR A 523 67.82 -62.99 -46.41
CA THR A 523 68.70 -63.00 -47.59
C THR A 523 70.15 -63.30 -47.20
N LEU A 524 70.64 -62.73 -46.10
CA LEU A 524 71.97 -63.04 -45.57
C LEU A 524 72.05 -64.49 -45.05
N SER A 525 71.04 -64.97 -44.32
CA SER A 525 70.98 -66.35 -43.83
C SER A 525 71.07 -67.37 -44.97
N ALA A 526 70.42 -67.10 -46.10
CA ALA A 526 70.49 -67.94 -47.30
C ALA A 526 71.91 -68.01 -47.91
N LYS A 527 72.79 -67.03 -47.68
CA LYS A 527 74.20 -67.04 -48.13
C LYS A 527 75.12 -67.82 -47.20
N LEU A 528 74.68 -68.17 -45.99
CA LEU A 528 75.46 -68.92 -44.99
C LEU A 528 75.32 -70.44 -45.22
N THR A 529 75.87 -70.94 -46.32
CA THR A 529 75.70 -72.35 -46.74
C THR A 529 76.88 -73.27 -46.40
N ASP A 530 78.03 -72.71 -46.04
CA ASP A 530 79.24 -73.49 -45.73
C ASP A 530 79.05 -74.30 -44.44
N LYS A 531 79.50 -75.57 -44.44
CA LYS A 531 79.38 -76.48 -43.29
C LYS A 531 80.35 -76.18 -42.14
N ASP A 532 81.23 -75.19 -42.28
CA ASP A 532 82.09 -74.73 -41.19
C ASP A 532 81.29 -74.30 -39.95
N ASN A 533 81.78 -74.69 -38.77
CA ASN A 533 81.13 -74.40 -37.49
C ASN A 533 80.90 -72.90 -37.25
N THR A 534 81.82 -72.04 -37.71
CA THR A 534 81.73 -70.58 -37.56
C THR A 534 80.54 -70.02 -38.33
N ILE A 535 80.31 -70.53 -39.55
CA ILE A 535 79.19 -70.12 -40.41
C ILE A 535 77.86 -70.69 -39.91
N GLN A 536 77.84 -71.95 -39.47
CA GLN A 536 76.63 -72.56 -38.90
C GLN A 536 76.18 -71.88 -37.59
N GLN A 537 77.12 -71.49 -36.74
CA GLN A 537 76.83 -70.70 -35.53
C GLN A 537 76.27 -69.32 -35.89
N ALA A 538 76.91 -68.60 -36.82
CA ALA A 538 76.42 -67.30 -37.28
C ALA A 538 75.00 -67.40 -37.85
N LYS A 539 74.71 -68.44 -38.64
CA LYS A 539 73.36 -68.70 -39.16
C LYS A 539 72.33 -68.89 -38.05
N THR A 540 72.65 -69.73 -37.07
CA THR A 540 71.77 -70.00 -35.92
C THR A 540 71.50 -68.73 -35.09
N GLU A 541 72.53 -67.90 -34.87
CA GLU A 541 72.38 -66.63 -34.17
C GLU A 541 71.49 -65.64 -34.94
N LEU A 542 71.63 -65.56 -36.27
CA LEU A 542 70.80 -64.70 -37.12
C LEU A 542 69.34 -65.13 -37.09
N GLU A 543 69.07 -66.44 -37.21
CA GLU A 543 67.72 -67.00 -37.19
C GLU A 543 67.01 -66.73 -35.86
N LYS A 544 67.72 -66.84 -34.72
CA LYS A 544 67.18 -66.46 -33.41
C LYS A 544 66.78 -64.99 -33.35
N GLU A 545 67.60 -64.09 -33.91
CA GLU A 545 67.31 -62.67 -33.90
C GLU A 545 66.13 -62.32 -34.84
N VAL A 546 66.03 -63.01 -35.98
CA VAL A 546 64.84 -62.95 -36.87
C VAL A 546 63.58 -63.43 -36.15
N GLN A 547 63.65 -64.48 -35.32
CA GLN A 547 62.51 -64.92 -34.53
C GLN A 547 62.04 -63.86 -33.53
N LYS A 548 62.95 -63.19 -32.82
CA LYS A 548 62.61 -62.07 -31.92
C LYS A 548 61.96 -60.92 -32.67
N ALA A 549 62.51 -60.55 -33.83
CA ALA A 549 61.91 -59.54 -34.71
C ALA A 549 60.47 -59.90 -35.12
N ASN A 550 60.23 -61.15 -35.53
CA ASN A 550 58.89 -61.64 -35.87
C ASN A 550 57.93 -61.62 -34.67
N GLN A 551 58.41 -61.89 -33.45
CA GLN A 551 57.60 -61.76 -32.25
C GLN A 551 57.23 -60.30 -31.97
N ALA A 552 58.17 -59.36 -32.15
CA ALA A 552 57.89 -57.94 -32.02
C ALA A 552 56.90 -57.42 -33.08
N ILE A 553 56.97 -57.92 -34.32
CA ILE A 553 55.98 -57.62 -35.37
C ILE A 553 54.57 -58.06 -34.95
N LYS A 554 54.45 -59.24 -34.34
CA LYS A 554 53.17 -59.78 -33.84
C LYS A 554 52.63 -58.99 -32.66
N SER A 555 53.47 -58.50 -31.76
CA SER A 555 53.02 -57.69 -30.62
C SER A 555 52.51 -56.31 -31.06
N ASN A 556 52.89 -55.85 -32.26
CA ASN A 556 52.50 -54.56 -32.83
C ASN A 556 52.80 -53.36 -31.90
N ASN A 557 53.74 -53.54 -30.97
CA ASN A 557 54.20 -52.52 -30.05
C ASN A 557 55.35 -51.75 -30.69
N THR A 558 55.20 -50.44 -30.81
CA THR A 558 56.15 -49.55 -31.50
C THR A 558 57.55 -49.64 -30.89
N ALA A 559 57.66 -49.58 -29.56
CA ALA A 559 58.95 -49.64 -28.87
C ALA A 559 59.63 -51.01 -29.03
N SER A 560 58.88 -52.10 -28.90
CA SER A 560 59.40 -53.46 -29.13
C SER A 560 59.85 -53.66 -30.57
N MET A 561 59.08 -53.21 -31.56
CA MET A 561 59.47 -53.30 -32.97
C MET A 561 60.71 -52.46 -33.27
N GLN A 562 60.80 -51.23 -32.76
CA GLN A 562 61.98 -50.38 -32.96
C GLN A 562 63.23 -50.99 -32.34
N SER A 563 63.13 -51.52 -31.11
CA SER A 563 64.24 -52.18 -30.44
C SER A 563 64.69 -53.44 -31.19
N ALA A 564 63.75 -54.28 -31.62
CA ALA A 564 64.04 -55.46 -32.41
C ALA A 564 64.67 -55.12 -33.77
N LYS A 565 64.24 -54.03 -34.40
CA LYS A 565 64.85 -53.52 -35.64
C LYS A 565 66.31 -53.17 -35.43
N SER A 566 66.62 -52.33 -34.44
CA SER A 566 67.99 -51.94 -34.13
C SER A 566 68.87 -53.14 -33.79
N SER A 567 68.34 -54.10 -33.01
CA SER A 567 69.04 -55.35 -32.67
C SER A 567 69.35 -56.21 -33.90
N LEU A 568 68.34 -56.42 -34.75
CA LEU A 568 68.48 -57.22 -35.97
C LEU A 568 69.45 -56.58 -36.97
N ASP A 569 69.34 -55.28 -37.22
CA ASP A 569 70.25 -54.56 -38.13
C ASP A 569 71.71 -54.66 -37.65
N ALA A 570 71.94 -54.50 -36.34
CA ALA A 570 73.27 -54.67 -35.76
C ALA A 570 73.78 -56.10 -35.96
N LYS A 571 72.92 -57.11 -35.76
CA LYS A 571 73.31 -58.52 -35.93
C LYS A 571 73.58 -58.88 -37.39
N VAL A 572 72.80 -58.34 -38.33
CA VAL A 572 73.04 -58.46 -39.77
C VAL A 572 74.40 -57.88 -40.14
N ALA A 573 74.75 -56.70 -39.63
CA ALA A 573 76.05 -56.08 -39.89
C ALA A 573 77.22 -56.92 -39.33
N GLU A 574 77.09 -57.41 -38.09
CA GLU A 574 78.09 -58.28 -37.45
C GLU A 574 78.35 -59.55 -38.27
N ILE A 575 77.28 -60.24 -38.68
CA ILE A 575 77.37 -61.51 -39.40
C ILE A 575 77.86 -61.30 -40.83
N THR A 576 77.49 -60.20 -41.48
CA THR A 576 78.03 -59.84 -42.80
C THR A 576 79.57 -59.75 -42.74
N LYS A 577 80.11 -59.07 -41.73
CA LYS A 577 81.57 -58.95 -41.53
C LYS A 577 82.24 -60.30 -41.23
N LYS A 578 81.58 -61.16 -40.43
CA LYS A 578 82.05 -62.54 -40.18
C LYS A 578 82.11 -63.36 -41.47
N LEU A 579 81.07 -63.29 -42.31
CA LEU A 579 81.01 -63.99 -43.60
C LEU A 579 82.10 -63.50 -44.57
N GLU A 580 82.31 -62.19 -44.68
CA GLU A 580 83.38 -61.62 -45.51
C GLU A 580 84.76 -62.11 -45.07
N THR A 581 85.02 -62.13 -43.76
CA THR A 581 86.30 -62.60 -43.20
C THR A 581 86.49 -64.09 -43.46
N PHE A 582 85.44 -64.90 -43.23
CA PHE A 582 85.46 -66.33 -43.50
C PHE A 582 85.74 -66.64 -44.98
N ASN A 583 85.08 -65.94 -45.91
CA ASN A 583 85.27 -66.15 -47.33
C ASN A 583 86.70 -65.83 -47.78
N LYS A 584 87.31 -64.76 -47.25
CA LYS A 584 88.73 -64.43 -47.52
C LYS A 584 89.68 -65.52 -47.03
N ASP A 585 89.45 -66.05 -45.84
CA ASP A 585 90.29 -67.12 -45.28
C ASP A 585 90.10 -68.45 -46.05
N LYS A 586 88.86 -68.77 -46.43
CA LYS A 586 88.54 -69.91 -47.29
C LYS A 586 89.22 -69.81 -48.66
N GLU A 587 89.19 -68.63 -49.28
CA GLU A 587 89.89 -68.37 -50.54
C GLU A 587 91.41 -68.55 -50.40
N ALA A 588 92.00 -68.07 -49.31
CA ALA A 588 93.42 -68.29 -49.01
C ALA A 588 93.75 -69.78 -48.89
N LYS A 589 92.93 -70.57 -48.18
CA LYS A 589 93.09 -72.04 -48.07
C LYS A 589 92.95 -72.75 -49.41
N PHE A 590 92.05 -72.29 -50.27
CA PHE A 590 91.92 -72.84 -51.61
C PHE A 590 93.14 -72.53 -52.48
N ASN A 591 93.71 -71.33 -52.35
CA ASN A 591 94.94 -70.97 -53.04
C ASN A 591 96.13 -71.82 -52.57
N GLU A 592 96.22 -72.16 -51.27
CA GLU A 592 97.21 -73.13 -50.78
C GLU A 592 97.02 -74.51 -51.44
N LEU A 593 95.78 -75.02 -51.53
CA LEU A 593 95.47 -76.28 -52.21
C LEU A 593 95.89 -76.25 -53.69
N LYS A 594 95.60 -75.14 -54.38
CA LYS A 594 96.00 -74.92 -55.78
C LYS A 594 97.52 -74.97 -55.92
N GLN A 595 98.25 -74.36 -54.98
CA GLN A 595 99.70 -74.41 -54.95
C GLN A 595 100.23 -75.83 -54.74
N THR A 596 99.68 -76.60 -53.78
CA THR A 596 100.08 -78.00 -53.57
C THR A 596 99.79 -78.88 -54.79
N ARG A 597 98.66 -78.68 -55.48
CA ARG A 597 98.37 -79.35 -56.76
C ARG A 597 99.44 -79.03 -57.81
N ASN A 598 99.85 -77.77 -57.92
CA ASN A 598 100.91 -77.35 -58.84
C ASN A 598 102.26 -78.00 -58.49
N GLN A 599 102.63 -78.04 -57.21
CA GLN A 599 103.85 -78.71 -56.74
C GLN A 599 103.85 -80.20 -57.07
N ILE A 600 102.71 -80.88 -56.92
CA ILE A 600 102.55 -82.27 -57.37
C ILE A 600 102.72 -82.39 -58.88
N GLN A 601 102.10 -81.49 -59.66
CA GLN A 601 102.22 -81.50 -61.12
C GLN A 601 103.66 -81.28 -61.58
N GLU A 602 104.40 -80.39 -60.91
CA GLU A 602 105.80 -80.12 -61.16
C GLU A 602 106.68 -81.34 -60.83
N PHE A 603 106.42 -81.99 -59.68
CA PHE A 603 107.06 -83.25 -59.32
C PHE A 603 106.82 -84.33 -60.39
N ILE A 604 105.57 -84.50 -60.85
CA ILE A 604 105.22 -85.46 -61.91
C ILE A 604 105.97 -85.12 -63.20
N ASN A 605 105.93 -83.86 -63.64
CA ASN A 605 106.54 -83.43 -64.90
C ASN A 605 108.05 -83.61 -64.94
N THR A 606 108.74 -83.31 -63.83
CA THR A 606 110.19 -83.42 -63.71
C THR A 606 110.66 -84.88 -63.79
N ASN A 607 109.82 -85.80 -63.32
CA ASN A 607 110.19 -87.21 -63.15
C ASN A 607 109.57 -88.16 -64.19
N LYS A 608 108.67 -87.67 -65.06
CA LYS A 608 107.83 -88.46 -65.99
C LYS A 608 108.58 -89.39 -66.95
N ASN A 609 109.81 -89.04 -67.34
CA ASN A 609 110.60 -89.79 -68.31
C ASN A 609 111.57 -90.79 -67.64
N ASN A 610 111.58 -90.87 -66.30
CA ASN A 610 112.41 -91.81 -65.59
C ASN A 610 111.60 -93.09 -65.28
N PRO A 611 111.92 -94.23 -65.91
CA PRO A 611 111.14 -95.46 -65.78
C PRO A 611 111.07 -95.98 -64.34
N ASN A 612 112.07 -95.67 -63.50
CA ASN A 612 112.16 -96.09 -62.10
C ASN A 612 111.10 -95.44 -61.19
N TYR A 613 110.39 -94.40 -61.66
CA TYR A 613 109.36 -93.71 -60.87
C TYR A 613 107.95 -93.88 -61.45
N SER A 614 107.77 -94.73 -62.46
CA SER A 614 106.50 -94.90 -63.18
C SER A 614 105.31 -95.22 -62.25
N GLU A 615 105.48 -96.16 -61.32
CA GLU A 615 104.44 -96.55 -60.35
C GLU A 615 104.13 -95.44 -59.35
N LEU A 616 105.16 -94.78 -58.83
CA LEU A 616 105.04 -93.64 -57.93
C LEU A 616 104.31 -92.46 -58.56
N ILE A 617 104.63 -92.15 -59.83
CA ILE A 617 103.96 -91.09 -60.60
C ILE A 617 102.49 -91.45 -60.81
N SER A 618 102.16 -92.70 -61.12
CA SER A 618 100.78 -93.16 -61.28
C SER A 618 99.95 -92.99 -60.01
N GLN A 619 100.50 -93.39 -58.85
CA GLN A 619 99.82 -93.24 -57.55
C GLN A 619 99.62 -91.76 -57.17
N LEU A 620 100.64 -90.92 -57.37
CA LEU A 620 100.56 -89.49 -57.05
C LEU A 620 99.60 -88.74 -57.99
N THR A 621 99.58 -89.11 -59.28
CA THR A 621 98.63 -88.59 -60.29
C THR A 621 97.19 -88.93 -59.89
N SER A 622 96.93 -90.21 -59.60
CA SER A 622 95.61 -90.68 -59.20
C SER A 622 95.13 -89.98 -57.92
N LYS A 623 96.02 -89.78 -56.93
CA LYS A 623 95.67 -89.09 -55.69
C LYS A 623 95.35 -87.61 -55.92
N ARG A 624 96.15 -86.90 -56.73
CA ARG A 624 95.86 -85.52 -57.15
C ARG A 624 94.49 -85.42 -57.83
N ASP A 625 94.24 -86.28 -58.80
CA ASP A 625 93.02 -86.23 -59.61
C ASP A 625 91.78 -86.59 -58.80
N SER A 626 91.90 -87.52 -57.83
CA SER A 626 90.83 -87.84 -56.89
C SER A 626 90.34 -86.64 -56.06
N LYS A 627 91.15 -85.58 -55.96
CA LYS A 627 90.81 -84.35 -55.24
C LYS A 627 90.46 -83.20 -56.16
N ASN A 628 90.42 -83.35 -57.48
CA ASN A 628 90.07 -82.25 -58.42
C ASN A 628 88.62 -81.79 -58.28
N SER A 629 87.73 -82.62 -57.75
CA SER A 629 86.35 -82.26 -57.43
C SER A 629 86.24 -81.21 -56.31
N VAL A 630 87.32 -80.94 -55.56
CA VAL A 630 87.36 -79.89 -54.54
C VAL A 630 87.70 -78.54 -55.22
N THR A 631 86.70 -77.68 -55.32
CA THR A 631 86.78 -76.35 -55.97
C THR A 631 86.74 -75.24 -54.91
N ASP A 632 86.84 -73.98 -55.35
CA ASP A 632 86.70 -72.79 -54.51
C ASP A 632 85.32 -72.67 -53.85
N SER A 633 84.30 -73.28 -54.46
CA SER A 633 82.95 -73.39 -53.91
C SER A 633 82.74 -74.54 -52.91
N SER A 634 83.67 -75.49 -52.79
CA SER A 634 83.59 -76.59 -51.79
C SER A 634 83.66 -76.04 -50.35
N ASN A 635 83.25 -76.80 -49.32
CA ASN A 635 83.35 -76.28 -47.94
C ASN A 635 84.81 -76.05 -47.56
N LYS A 636 85.06 -75.09 -46.66
CA LYS A 636 86.43 -74.81 -46.18
C LYS A 636 87.11 -76.06 -45.63
N SER A 637 86.38 -76.88 -44.87
CA SER A 637 86.89 -78.16 -44.34
C SER A 637 87.32 -79.13 -45.45
N ASP A 638 86.56 -79.21 -46.55
CA ASP A 638 86.85 -80.10 -47.68
C ASP A 638 88.13 -79.64 -48.40
N ILE A 639 88.32 -78.33 -48.53
CA ILE A 639 89.52 -77.70 -49.08
C ILE A 639 90.74 -78.00 -48.21
N GLU A 640 90.63 -77.82 -46.90
CA GLU A 640 91.73 -78.08 -45.95
C GLU A 640 92.10 -79.57 -45.90
N SER A 641 91.12 -80.46 -45.84
CA SER A 641 91.34 -81.91 -45.86
C SER A 641 91.99 -82.37 -47.18
N ALA A 642 91.49 -81.90 -48.32
CA ALA A 642 92.10 -82.20 -49.62
C ALA A 642 93.55 -81.71 -49.69
N ASN A 643 93.83 -80.49 -49.20
CA ASN A 643 95.18 -79.95 -49.21
C ASN A 643 96.12 -80.78 -48.33
N THR A 644 95.67 -81.16 -47.14
CA THR A 644 96.43 -82.00 -46.20
C THR A 644 96.77 -83.36 -46.82
N GLU A 645 95.78 -84.04 -47.40
CA GLU A 645 95.99 -85.33 -48.06
C GLU A 645 96.96 -85.23 -49.25
N LEU A 646 96.88 -84.15 -50.04
CA LEU A 646 97.80 -83.93 -51.17
C LEU A 646 99.22 -83.60 -50.70
N LYS A 647 99.38 -82.77 -49.66
CA LYS A 647 100.70 -82.50 -49.05
C LYS A 647 101.34 -83.78 -48.53
N GLN A 648 100.56 -84.64 -47.86
CA GLN A 648 101.04 -85.94 -47.39
C GLN A 648 101.45 -86.86 -48.54
N ALA A 649 100.65 -86.92 -49.62
CA ALA A 649 100.97 -87.73 -50.79
C ALA A 649 102.25 -87.24 -51.49
N LEU A 650 102.42 -85.92 -51.63
CA LEU A 650 103.62 -85.31 -52.18
C LEU A 650 104.86 -85.60 -51.30
N ALA A 651 104.72 -85.50 -49.97
CA ALA A 651 105.80 -85.82 -49.04
C ALA A 651 106.21 -87.30 -49.14
N LYS A 652 105.23 -88.21 -49.20
CA LYS A 652 105.50 -89.64 -49.39
C LYS A 652 106.21 -89.90 -50.74
N ALA A 653 105.74 -89.29 -51.83
CA ALA A 653 106.35 -89.45 -53.13
C ALA A 653 107.79 -88.91 -53.18
N ASN A 654 108.10 -87.81 -52.50
CA ASN A 654 109.47 -87.34 -52.36
C ASN A 654 110.36 -88.36 -51.62
N ALA A 655 109.86 -88.96 -50.54
CA ALA A 655 110.60 -89.96 -49.77
C ALA A 655 110.83 -91.26 -50.57
N ASP A 656 109.79 -91.77 -51.21
CA ASP A 656 109.85 -92.96 -52.07
C ASP A 656 110.81 -92.74 -53.26
N LYS A 657 110.87 -91.53 -53.83
CA LYS A 657 111.85 -91.17 -54.87
C LYS A 657 113.29 -91.30 -54.37
N VAL A 658 113.60 -90.79 -53.18
CA VAL A 658 114.93 -90.93 -52.56
C VAL A 658 115.29 -92.40 -52.36
N GLN A 659 114.32 -93.22 -51.96
CA GLN A 659 114.53 -94.66 -51.81
C GLN A 659 114.81 -95.34 -53.16
N ALA A 660 114.05 -95.01 -54.21
CA ALA A 660 114.27 -95.52 -55.56
C ALA A 660 115.64 -95.09 -56.14
N ASP A 661 116.07 -93.85 -55.91
CA ASP A 661 117.38 -93.35 -56.32
C ASP A 661 118.53 -94.13 -55.67
N ASN A 662 118.41 -94.45 -54.38
CA ASN A 662 119.40 -95.25 -53.67
C ASN A 662 119.44 -96.70 -54.18
N LEU A 663 118.29 -97.30 -54.49
CA LEU A 663 118.21 -98.66 -55.04
C LEU A 663 118.84 -98.74 -56.43
N ALA A 664 118.51 -97.80 -57.31
CA ALA A 664 119.06 -97.74 -58.68
C ALA A 664 120.58 -97.56 -58.67
N LYS A 665 121.12 -96.74 -57.75
CA LYS A 665 122.56 -96.57 -57.57
C LYS A 665 123.23 -97.89 -57.14
N SER A 666 122.65 -98.62 -56.18
CA SER A 666 123.17 -99.90 -55.69
C SER A 666 123.19 -100.99 -56.77
N ILE A 667 122.12 -101.11 -57.57
CA ILE A 667 122.04 -102.08 -58.69
C ILE A 667 123.09 -101.75 -59.75
N LYS A 668 123.27 -100.46 -60.09
CA LYS A 668 124.29 -100.03 -61.05
C LYS A 668 125.71 -100.38 -60.57
N GLU A 669 125.96 -100.27 -59.28
CA GLU A 669 127.26 -100.60 -58.64
C GLU A 669 127.52 -102.12 -58.64
N GLN A 670 126.49 -102.93 -58.37
CA GLN A 670 126.58 -104.40 -58.51
C GLN A 670 126.82 -104.84 -59.95
N LEU A 671 126.14 -104.22 -60.92
CA LEU A 671 126.30 -104.53 -62.35
C LEU A 671 127.71 -104.17 -62.84
N ASN A 672 128.27 -103.03 -62.40
CA ASN A 672 129.67 -102.65 -62.66
C ASN A 672 130.66 -103.70 -62.12
N ASN A 673 130.45 -104.22 -60.92
CA ASN A 673 131.32 -105.25 -60.33
C ASN A 673 131.25 -106.57 -61.12
N SER A 674 130.05 -106.99 -61.54
CA SER A 674 129.85 -108.18 -62.38
C SER A 674 130.54 -108.04 -63.74
N VAL A 675 130.48 -106.86 -64.36
CA VAL A 675 131.22 -106.56 -65.61
C VAL A 675 132.73 -106.66 -65.41
N SER A 676 133.26 -106.12 -64.31
CA SER A 676 134.69 -106.18 -63.99
C SER A 676 135.19 -107.63 -63.82
N ASN A 677 134.40 -108.46 -63.12
CA ASN A 677 134.69 -109.89 -62.95
C ASN A 677 134.64 -110.66 -64.28
N ALA A 678 133.62 -110.41 -65.11
CA ALA A 678 133.50 -111.03 -66.43
C ALA A 678 134.66 -110.66 -67.37
N ASN A 679 135.11 -109.40 -67.35
CA ASN A 679 136.30 -108.96 -68.10
C ASN A 679 137.58 -109.69 -67.64
N THR A 680 137.74 -109.88 -66.32
CA THR A 680 138.88 -110.60 -65.75
C THR A 680 138.88 -112.08 -66.18
N LEU A 681 137.71 -112.69 -66.28
CA LEU A 681 137.54 -114.07 -66.73
C LEU A 681 137.80 -114.20 -68.25
N SER A 682 137.30 -113.25 -69.07
CA SER A 682 137.60 -113.20 -70.50
C SER A 682 139.12 -113.12 -70.79
N ALA A 683 139.86 -112.33 -70.00
CA ALA A 683 141.30 -112.20 -70.15
C ALA A 683 142.08 -113.50 -69.87
N LYS A 684 141.53 -114.42 -69.07
CA LYS A 684 142.16 -115.71 -68.73
C LYS A 684 141.88 -116.82 -69.75
N LEU A 685 140.85 -116.68 -70.58
CA LEU A 685 140.54 -117.60 -71.66
C LEU A 685 141.50 -117.32 -72.85
N THR A 686 142.67 -117.96 -72.83
CA THR A 686 143.76 -117.77 -73.82
C THR A 686 144.08 -119.05 -74.61
N ASP A 687 143.42 -120.15 -74.28
CA ASP A 687 143.60 -121.43 -74.95
C ASP A 687 143.06 -121.41 -76.39
N LYS A 688 143.72 -122.12 -77.31
CA LYS A 688 143.39 -122.13 -78.74
C LYS A 688 142.30 -123.17 -79.10
N ASP A 689 141.71 -123.81 -78.08
CA ASP A 689 140.55 -124.67 -78.26
C ASP A 689 139.33 -123.88 -78.74
N ASN A 690 138.66 -124.39 -79.78
CA ASN A 690 137.54 -123.70 -80.44
C ASN A 690 136.34 -123.47 -79.50
N THR A 691 136.13 -124.34 -78.52
CA THR A 691 135.05 -124.24 -77.53
C THR A 691 135.32 -123.11 -76.55
N ILE A 692 136.58 -122.92 -76.15
CA ILE A 692 137.02 -121.85 -75.25
C ILE A 692 136.96 -120.48 -75.93
N GLN A 693 137.27 -120.40 -77.23
CA GLN A 693 137.15 -119.14 -77.98
C GLN A 693 135.69 -118.73 -78.24
N GLN A 694 134.79 -119.69 -78.44
CA GLN A 694 133.34 -119.41 -78.46
C GLN A 694 132.86 -118.86 -77.11
N ALA A 695 133.23 -119.50 -75.99
CA ALA A 695 132.85 -119.04 -74.65
C ALA A 695 133.39 -117.62 -74.34
N LYS A 696 134.59 -117.29 -74.80
CA LYS A 696 135.16 -115.94 -74.69
C LYS A 696 134.35 -114.91 -75.46
N THR A 697 133.99 -115.22 -76.71
CA THR A 697 133.20 -114.34 -77.58
C THR A 697 131.79 -114.11 -77.01
N GLU A 698 131.17 -115.15 -76.43
CA GLU A 698 129.87 -115.06 -75.74
C GLU A 698 129.96 -114.15 -74.49
N LEU A 699 131.01 -114.32 -73.69
CA LEU A 699 131.25 -113.53 -72.48
C LEU A 699 131.50 -112.05 -72.81
N GLU A 700 132.25 -111.76 -73.87
CA GLU A 700 132.47 -110.39 -74.36
C GLU A 700 131.18 -109.73 -74.88
N LYS A 701 130.28 -110.49 -75.52
CA LYS A 701 128.94 -110.02 -75.91
C LYS A 701 128.08 -109.66 -74.70
N GLU A 702 128.06 -110.48 -73.67
CA GLU A 702 127.27 -110.20 -72.45
C GLU A 702 127.86 -109.03 -71.64
N VAL A 703 129.19 -108.88 -71.62
CA VAL A 703 129.85 -107.67 -71.09
C VAL A 703 129.44 -106.43 -71.88
N GLN A 704 129.34 -106.51 -73.21
CA GLN A 704 128.86 -105.39 -74.03
C GLN A 704 127.40 -105.03 -73.73
N LYS A 705 126.50 -106.01 -73.56
CA LYS A 705 125.11 -105.75 -73.16
C LYS A 705 125.01 -105.12 -71.78
N ALA A 706 125.75 -105.63 -70.80
CA ALA A 706 125.77 -105.06 -69.46
C ALA A 706 126.32 -103.62 -69.45
N ASN A 707 127.36 -103.33 -70.24
CA ASN A 707 127.86 -101.96 -70.42
C ASN A 707 126.86 -101.03 -71.11
N GLN A 708 126.05 -101.54 -72.03
CA GLN A 708 124.95 -100.76 -72.61
C GLN A 708 123.86 -100.45 -71.59
N ALA A 709 123.48 -101.41 -70.73
CA ALA A 709 122.53 -101.20 -69.63
C ALA A 709 123.02 -100.17 -68.59
N ILE A 710 124.32 -100.18 -68.26
CA ILE A 710 124.96 -99.18 -67.38
C ILE A 710 124.91 -97.77 -67.99
N LYS A 711 125.08 -97.65 -69.33
CA LYS A 711 125.02 -96.38 -70.07
C LYS A 711 123.59 -95.88 -70.27
N SER A 712 122.60 -96.75 -70.43
CA SER A 712 121.20 -96.37 -70.61
C SER A 712 120.48 -96.01 -69.32
N ASN A 713 121.13 -96.16 -68.14
CA ASN A 713 120.50 -95.99 -66.83
C ASN A 713 119.21 -96.84 -66.67
N ASN A 714 119.08 -97.90 -67.48
CA ASN A 714 117.95 -98.80 -67.47
C ASN A 714 118.34 -100.02 -66.64
N THR A 715 117.93 -100.01 -65.37
CA THR A 715 118.13 -101.12 -64.42
C THR A 715 116.92 -102.06 -64.38
N ALA A 716 115.96 -101.89 -65.29
CA ALA A 716 114.77 -102.72 -65.46
C ALA A 716 115.03 -103.88 -66.44
#